data_AF-A0A848EAW3-F1
#
_entry.id   AF-A0A848EAW3-F1
#
_cell.length_a   1.000
_cell.length_b   1.000
_cell.length_c   1.000
_cell.angle_alpha   90.00
_cell.angle_beta   90.00
_cell.angle_gamma   90.00
#
_symmetry.space_group_name_H-M   'P 1'
#
loop_
_entity.id
_entity.type
_entity.pdbx_description
1 polymer ?
#
loop_
_entity_poly.entity_id
_entity_poly.type
_entity_poly.pdbx_seq_one_letter_code
_entity_poly.pdbx_strand_id
1 'polypeptide(L)'
;MATAEQPFPTQARAVIIGGGIVGCSLAYHLTRMGWTDVVLLEQGRLSSGTTWHAAGLVGQLRSQRSLTRLIRYSTELYARLEAETGLATGWRRCGSISVARTPERMTLLRRQIASARAQGVDIEEMAPREAGKRWPLMRTDDLCGAVWIPGDGKANPADITQALARGARMKGARIVEKTRVTGIRIEGGVVKAVDTDRGAILCEAAAICAGQWSRELGRRVGVTIPLHSAEHMYIVTGRMEGAHPDLPVLRDPDGYVYFKEEVGGLVMGGFEPDAKPWGMAGIPDDFEFQLLPDDWDQFEPLMRGALQRVPALEHAEIKTFLNGPESFTPDANFILGPAPGLRGLFVGAGFNSMGIASAGGAGRHLAEWMVEGEPSADLWAVDIRRFAPFNGNRRWLHDRVKETLGLHYAMPWPNRELDSARPARRSPLHDRLAARGAVFGSKMGWERALFFAPEGASCEVGYGFGRGAWFGPAAEEHRAAREGVALFDVTSFAKLLLQGPDAEAVLQRLCAADMAVPVGRSVYTPLLNARGGIESDLTVARIGAEEFLILTGTAQATRDADWIRRAMSGDARAVLTDVTSAWSVLALSGPRSRDVLQHAGAEGIGNAELPFGGFRMVDVGYASALACRRSYTGELGFEIYIPTEFALSAHDALVEAGSAFGLRHAGYAALDSLRVEKGYRAWGRDIGPDDTPWEAGLGFAVALDKGCDFTGRAALAATRDAPLRRRLVSLFAEAPNGPLAWGGESLLRDGAPVGDVTSAAFGHTLGGIVALAWVRAEEAIDQAWLDARPLRLDIGGDSVPVRASLRPFHDPKGLRMRA
;
A
#
# COMPACT_ATOMS: atom_id res chain seq x y z
N MET A 1 0.90 17.54 -50.34
CA MET A 1 2.02 16.58 -50.43
C MET A 1 1.65 15.36 -49.61
N ALA A 2 1.49 14.21 -50.24
CA ALA A 2 1.24 12.96 -49.54
C ALA A 2 2.45 12.64 -48.65
N THR A 3 2.26 12.64 -47.34
CA THR A 3 3.28 12.18 -46.39
C THR A 3 3.57 10.71 -46.69
N ALA A 4 4.80 10.39 -47.08
CA ALA A 4 5.25 9.02 -47.21
C ALA A 4 4.90 8.24 -45.93
N GLU A 5 4.18 7.13 -46.07
CA GLU A 5 3.86 6.25 -44.94
C GLU A 5 5.17 5.82 -44.26
N GLN A 6 5.34 6.20 -43.00
CA GLN A 6 6.54 5.80 -42.26
C GLN A 6 6.54 4.27 -42.10
N PRO A 7 7.62 3.57 -42.50
CA PRO A 7 7.70 2.10 -42.44
C PRO A 7 7.54 1.63 -41.00
N PHE A 8 6.85 0.51 -40.75
CA PHE A 8 6.64 -0.03 -39.39
C PHE A 8 7.98 -0.16 -38.63
N PRO A 9 8.08 0.23 -37.34
CA PRO A 9 9.35 0.19 -36.64
C PRO A 9 9.75 -1.26 -36.38
N THR A 10 11.05 -1.58 -36.47
CA THR A 10 11.59 -2.93 -36.19
C THR A 10 12.47 -2.96 -34.95
N GLN A 11 12.84 -1.78 -34.45
CA GLN A 11 13.62 -1.58 -33.23
C GLN A 11 13.14 -0.30 -32.54
N ALA A 12 13.15 -0.31 -31.20
CA ALA A 12 12.94 0.85 -30.37
C ALA A 12 13.65 0.65 -29.02
N ARG A 13 14.14 1.70 -28.37
CA ARG A 13 14.62 1.60 -26.99
C ARG A 13 13.51 1.15 -26.05
N ALA A 14 12.33 1.76 -26.16
CA ALA A 14 11.17 1.47 -25.33
C ALA A 14 9.90 1.23 -26.13
N VAL A 15 9.15 0.18 -25.78
CA VAL A 15 7.82 -0.11 -26.33
C VAL A 15 6.76 0.02 -25.23
N ILE A 16 5.77 0.88 -25.44
CA ILE A 16 4.62 1.06 -24.55
C ILE A 16 3.41 0.35 -25.16
N ILE A 17 2.76 -0.50 -24.39
CA ILE A 17 1.62 -1.32 -24.84
C ILE A 17 0.34 -0.71 -24.25
N GLY A 18 -0.46 -0.05 -25.09
CA GLY A 18 -1.72 0.60 -24.73
C GLY A 18 -1.68 2.12 -24.89
N GLY A 19 -2.61 2.65 -25.67
CA GLY A 19 -2.81 4.07 -26.01
C GLY A 19 -3.90 4.76 -25.20
N GLY A 20 -4.20 4.26 -24.00
CA GLY A 20 -4.97 4.99 -23.00
C GLY A 20 -4.17 6.15 -22.38
N ILE A 21 -4.81 6.93 -21.51
CA ILE A 21 -4.20 8.12 -20.89
C ILE A 21 -2.86 7.82 -20.19
N VAL A 22 -2.71 6.64 -19.58
CA VAL A 22 -1.50 6.22 -18.86
C VAL A 22 -0.34 5.94 -19.81
N GLY A 23 -0.60 5.23 -20.92
CA GLY A 23 0.42 4.96 -21.93
C GLY A 23 0.88 6.23 -22.63
N CYS A 24 -0.05 7.12 -22.97
CA CYS A 24 0.28 8.44 -23.52
C CYS A 24 1.06 9.30 -22.52
N SER A 25 0.70 9.25 -21.23
CA SER A 25 1.44 9.93 -20.17
C SER A 25 2.87 9.40 -20.05
N LEU A 26 3.07 8.08 -20.06
CA LEU A 26 4.41 7.49 -20.03
C LEU A 26 5.24 7.92 -21.26
N ALA A 27 4.68 7.88 -22.46
CA ALA A 27 5.36 8.31 -23.68
C ALA A 27 5.79 9.78 -23.62
N TYR A 28 4.91 10.65 -23.12
CA TYR A 28 5.20 12.07 -22.89
C TYR A 28 6.37 12.26 -21.92
N HIS A 29 6.40 11.53 -20.80
CA HIS A 29 7.45 11.69 -19.81
C HIS A 29 8.79 11.08 -20.24
N LEU A 30 8.79 9.91 -20.88
CA LEU A 30 10.02 9.30 -21.43
C LEU A 30 10.71 10.24 -22.43
N THR A 31 9.94 10.79 -23.37
CA THR A 31 10.50 11.74 -24.36
C THR A 31 10.99 13.04 -23.73
N ARG A 32 10.33 13.51 -22.67
CA ARG A 32 10.81 14.66 -21.88
C ARG A 32 12.09 14.38 -21.09
N MET A 33 12.31 13.13 -20.70
CA MET A 33 13.55 12.68 -20.06
C MET A 33 14.65 12.33 -21.08
N GLY A 34 14.43 12.61 -22.37
CA GLY A 34 15.43 12.46 -23.42
C GLY A 34 15.41 11.11 -24.14
N TRP A 35 14.49 10.20 -23.82
CA TRP A 35 14.31 8.98 -24.62
C TRP A 35 13.51 9.31 -25.88
N THR A 36 14.19 9.45 -27.01
CA THR A 36 13.55 9.80 -28.29
C THR A 36 13.11 8.58 -29.10
N ASP A 37 13.65 7.40 -28.81
CA ASP A 37 13.33 6.15 -29.49
C ASP A 37 12.25 5.36 -28.70
N VAL A 38 11.05 5.92 -28.69
CA VAL A 38 9.89 5.40 -27.95
C VAL A 38 8.76 5.07 -28.93
N VAL A 39 8.27 3.84 -28.89
CA VAL A 39 7.12 3.39 -29.67
C VAL A 39 5.94 3.07 -28.75
N LEU A 40 4.81 3.72 -28.94
CA LEU A 40 3.54 3.35 -28.32
C LEU A 40 2.72 2.55 -29.33
N LEU A 41 2.24 1.37 -28.91
CA LEU A 41 1.36 0.50 -29.68
C LEU A 41 -0.04 0.52 -29.08
N GLU A 42 -1.04 0.70 -29.94
CA GLU A 42 -2.46 0.65 -29.58
C GLU A 42 -3.20 -0.29 -30.53
N GLN A 43 -3.95 -1.26 -29.98
CA GLN A 43 -4.66 -2.25 -30.77
C GLN A 43 -5.85 -1.66 -31.54
N GLY A 44 -6.51 -0.67 -30.96
CA GLY A 44 -7.60 0.09 -31.56
C GLY A 44 -7.16 1.49 -31.94
N ARG A 45 -7.76 2.49 -31.29
CA ARG A 45 -7.37 3.90 -31.37
C ARG A 45 -7.02 4.45 -30.00
N LEU A 46 -6.30 5.58 -29.95
CA LEU A 46 -6.01 6.26 -28.70
C LEU A 46 -7.29 6.52 -27.91
N SER A 47 -7.23 6.32 -26.59
CA SER A 47 -8.33 6.40 -25.62
C SER A 47 -9.44 5.34 -25.71
N SER A 48 -9.38 4.40 -26.67
CA SER A 48 -10.48 3.47 -26.99
C SER A 48 -10.89 2.47 -25.91
N GLY A 49 -10.07 2.25 -24.87
CA GLY A 49 -10.42 1.45 -23.70
C GLY A 49 -11.32 2.20 -22.70
N THR A 50 -11.01 2.14 -21.40
CA THR A 50 -11.78 2.86 -20.37
C THR A 50 -11.69 4.38 -20.45
N THR A 51 -10.64 4.93 -21.07
CA THR A 51 -10.34 6.36 -20.99
C THR A 51 -11.43 7.25 -21.55
N TRP A 52 -12.00 6.94 -22.72
CA TRP A 52 -12.94 7.84 -23.41
C TRP A 52 -14.27 8.04 -22.66
N HIS A 53 -14.71 7.04 -21.88
CA HIS A 53 -15.96 7.08 -21.13
C HIS A 53 -15.77 7.36 -19.65
N ALA A 54 -14.56 7.73 -19.19
CA ALA A 54 -14.37 8.12 -17.81
C ALA A 54 -15.12 9.43 -17.51
N ALA A 55 -15.72 9.55 -16.32
CA ALA A 55 -16.46 10.76 -15.94
C ALA A 55 -15.56 12.00 -15.75
N GLY A 56 -14.24 11.83 -15.62
CA GLY A 56 -13.28 12.94 -15.61
C GLY A 56 -13.21 13.74 -14.31
N LEU A 57 -13.68 13.18 -13.19
CA LEU A 57 -13.59 13.80 -11.86
C LEU A 57 -12.16 13.71 -11.34
N VAL A 58 -11.64 14.82 -10.79
CA VAL A 58 -10.26 14.88 -10.26
C VAL A 58 -10.29 15.47 -8.86
N GLY A 59 -10.14 14.59 -7.86
CA GLY A 59 -9.88 14.98 -6.47
C GLY A 59 -8.41 14.79 -6.10
N GLN A 60 -7.80 15.75 -5.41
CA GLN A 60 -6.36 15.74 -5.11
C GLN A 60 -5.99 14.90 -3.88
N LEU A 61 -6.79 14.94 -2.82
CA LEU A 61 -6.46 14.33 -1.53
C LEU A 61 -6.47 12.80 -1.60
N ARG A 62 -5.41 12.16 -1.10
CA ARG A 62 -5.34 10.71 -0.88
C ARG A 62 -4.96 10.41 0.56
N SER A 63 -5.19 9.18 0.98
CA SER A 63 -4.77 8.68 2.30
C SER A 63 -3.26 8.71 2.49
N GLN A 64 -2.49 8.63 1.40
CA GLN A 64 -1.03 8.67 1.41
C GLN A 64 -0.48 9.94 0.77
N ARG A 65 0.51 10.53 1.42
CA ARG A 65 1.14 11.79 1.01
C ARG A 65 1.78 11.72 -0.38
N SER A 66 2.43 10.61 -0.72
CA SER A 66 3.06 10.42 -2.04
C SER A 66 2.01 10.42 -3.16
N LEU A 67 0.88 9.74 -2.96
CA LEU A 67 -0.23 9.73 -3.92
C LEU A 67 -0.92 11.09 -4.04
N THR A 68 -1.09 11.84 -2.93
CA THR A 68 -1.58 13.23 -3.00
C THR A 68 -0.66 14.10 -3.86
N ARG A 69 0.67 14.01 -3.65
CA ARG A 69 1.66 14.76 -4.46
C ARG A 69 1.64 14.36 -5.93
N LEU A 70 1.52 13.06 -6.21
CA LEU A 70 1.42 12.50 -7.56
C LEU A 70 0.23 13.11 -8.32
N ILE A 71 -0.93 13.21 -7.66
CA ILE A 71 -2.14 13.77 -8.29
C ILE A 71 -2.07 15.28 -8.43
N ARG A 72 -1.48 15.99 -7.45
CA ARG A 72 -1.19 17.42 -7.60
C ARG A 72 -0.32 17.71 -8.81
N TYR A 73 0.69 16.88 -9.07
CA TYR A 73 1.47 16.99 -10.30
C TYR A 73 0.61 16.78 -11.55
N SER A 74 -0.33 15.82 -11.54
CA SER A 74 -1.27 15.62 -12.66
C SER A 74 -2.09 16.87 -12.96
N THR A 75 -2.70 17.50 -11.95
CA THR A 75 -3.53 18.71 -12.16
C THR A 75 -2.69 19.89 -12.66
N GLU A 76 -1.48 20.07 -12.12
CA GLU A 76 -0.52 21.07 -12.59
C GLU A 76 -0.07 20.82 -14.04
N LEU A 77 0.10 19.56 -14.44
CA LEU A 77 0.40 19.17 -15.81
C LEU A 77 -0.76 19.50 -16.75
N TYR A 78 -1.98 19.09 -16.40
CA TYR A 78 -3.17 19.30 -17.23
C TYR A 78 -3.45 20.78 -17.48
N ALA A 79 -3.17 21.64 -16.51
CA ALA A 79 -3.30 23.09 -16.64
C ALA A 79 -2.29 23.73 -17.61
N ARG A 80 -1.15 23.07 -17.89
CA ARG A 80 -0.08 23.62 -18.75
C ARG A 80 0.00 22.96 -20.13
N LEU A 81 -0.57 21.76 -20.30
CA LEU A 81 -0.49 21.00 -21.56
C LEU A 81 -1.03 21.76 -22.76
N GLU A 82 -2.06 22.59 -22.60
CA GLU A 82 -2.60 23.39 -23.71
C GLU A 82 -1.59 24.40 -24.23
N ALA A 83 -0.88 25.09 -23.34
CA ALA A 83 0.17 26.03 -23.72
C ALA A 83 1.35 25.33 -24.42
N GLU A 84 1.65 24.08 -24.03
CA GLU A 84 2.73 23.29 -24.63
C GLU A 84 2.34 22.70 -25.99
N THR A 85 1.12 22.18 -26.11
CA THR A 85 0.70 21.31 -27.22
C THR A 85 -0.31 21.97 -28.16
N GLY A 86 -0.91 23.10 -27.78
CA GLY A 86 -2.01 23.73 -28.50
C GLY A 86 -3.31 22.91 -28.51
N LEU A 87 -3.45 21.91 -27.62
CA LEU A 87 -4.67 21.14 -27.43
C LEU A 87 -5.21 21.36 -26.02
N ALA A 88 -6.46 21.82 -25.92
CA ALA A 88 -7.15 21.96 -24.64
C ALA A 88 -7.28 20.61 -23.94
N THR A 89 -7.26 20.60 -22.61
CA THR A 89 -7.41 19.39 -21.78
C THR A 89 -8.80 19.25 -21.16
N GLY A 90 -9.65 20.28 -21.34
CA GLY A 90 -10.92 20.40 -20.64
C GLY A 90 -10.78 20.59 -19.13
N TRP A 91 -9.57 20.81 -18.61
CA TRP A 91 -9.33 21.01 -17.17
C TRP A 91 -10.05 22.26 -16.66
N ARG A 92 -10.90 22.08 -15.65
CA ARG A 92 -11.59 23.15 -14.93
C ARG A 92 -11.48 22.92 -13.44
N ARG A 93 -10.88 23.89 -12.74
CA ARG A 93 -10.74 23.91 -11.29
C ARG A 93 -12.01 24.47 -10.63
N CYS A 94 -13.12 23.73 -10.72
CA CYS A 94 -14.41 24.10 -10.13
C CYS A 94 -14.56 23.66 -8.66
N GLY A 95 -13.53 23.02 -8.08
CA GLY A 95 -13.52 22.49 -6.72
C GLY A 95 -14.39 21.24 -6.53
N SER A 96 -14.43 20.72 -5.30
CA SER A 96 -15.30 19.60 -4.94
C SER A 96 -15.93 19.74 -3.55
N ILE A 97 -17.13 19.21 -3.40
CA ILE A 97 -17.89 19.10 -2.14
C ILE A 97 -18.07 17.61 -1.82
N SER A 98 -17.70 17.20 -0.61
CA SER A 98 -18.06 15.89 -0.07
C SER A 98 -18.90 16.07 1.18
N VAL A 99 -20.02 15.39 1.26
CA VAL A 99 -21.04 15.55 2.32
C VAL A 99 -21.02 14.39 3.31
N ALA A 100 -21.54 14.64 4.51
CA ALA A 100 -21.76 13.63 5.54
C ALA A 100 -23.24 13.60 5.93
N ARG A 101 -23.87 12.42 5.80
CA ARG A 101 -25.22 12.16 6.31
C ARG A 101 -25.19 11.74 7.78
N THR A 102 -24.10 11.12 8.23
CA THR A 102 -23.97 10.62 9.60
C THR A 102 -22.88 11.32 10.42
N PRO A 103 -22.97 11.32 11.77
CA PRO A 103 -21.92 11.84 12.66
C PRO A 103 -20.56 11.14 12.47
N GLU A 104 -20.56 9.84 12.16
CA GLU A 104 -19.34 9.07 11.94
C GLU A 104 -18.69 9.48 10.61
N ARG A 105 -19.47 9.73 9.55
CA ARG A 105 -18.91 10.30 8.31
C ARG A 105 -18.33 11.68 8.57
N MET A 106 -18.99 12.49 9.40
CA MET A 106 -18.46 13.80 9.76
C MET A 106 -17.14 13.69 10.54
N THR A 107 -17.01 12.69 11.42
CA THR A 107 -15.74 12.37 12.11
C THR A 107 -14.64 12.00 11.12
N LEU A 108 -14.95 11.18 10.11
CA LEU A 108 -14.00 10.89 9.02
C LEU A 108 -13.57 12.16 8.27
N LEU A 109 -14.52 13.01 7.88
CA LEU A 109 -14.24 14.24 7.15
C LEU A 109 -13.35 15.20 7.96
N ARG A 110 -13.56 15.32 9.27
CA ARG A 110 -12.69 16.12 10.16
C ARG A 110 -11.27 15.56 10.26
N ARG A 111 -11.13 14.23 10.33
CA ARG A 111 -9.81 13.58 10.25
C ARG A 111 -9.12 13.83 8.90
N GLN A 112 -9.88 13.82 7.81
CA GLN A 112 -9.36 14.18 6.48
C GLN A 112 -8.94 15.66 6.42
N ILE A 113 -9.69 16.58 7.04
CA ILE A 113 -9.31 18.00 7.15
C ILE A 113 -7.95 18.15 7.84
N ALA A 114 -7.78 17.51 9.00
CA ALA A 114 -6.52 17.54 9.74
C ALA A 114 -5.36 17.06 8.86
N SER A 115 -5.51 15.90 8.21
CA SER A 115 -4.49 15.33 7.33
C SER A 115 -4.19 16.19 6.10
N ALA A 116 -5.21 16.73 5.44
CA ALA A 116 -5.06 17.58 4.26
C ALA A 116 -4.30 18.87 4.57
N ARG A 117 -4.58 19.52 5.71
CA ARG A 117 -3.83 20.71 6.15
C ARG A 117 -2.34 20.42 6.34
N ALA A 118 -2.00 19.27 6.94
CA ALA A 118 -0.60 18.85 7.07
C ALA A 118 0.08 18.52 5.72
N GLN A 119 -0.71 18.17 4.71
CA GLN A 119 -0.23 17.94 3.34
C GLN A 119 -0.20 19.21 2.47
N GLY A 120 -0.63 20.37 3.01
CA GLY A 120 -0.73 21.62 2.26
C GLY A 120 -1.85 21.62 1.22
N VAL A 121 -2.93 20.88 1.47
CA VAL A 121 -4.14 20.88 0.65
C VAL A 121 -5.20 21.75 1.32
N ASP A 122 -5.69 22.75 0.60
CA ASP A 122 -6.77 23.61 1.07
C ASP A 122 -8.06 22.79 1.20
N ILE A 123 -8.63 22.83 2.40
CA ILE A 123 -9.88 22.15 2.73
C ILE A 123 -10.61 22.88 3.86
N GLU A 124 -11.91 23.03 3.70
CA GLU A 124 -12.78 23.76 4.62
C GLU A 124 -13.96 22.89 5.04
N GLU A 125 -14.24 22.84 6.35
CA GLU A 125 -15.53 22.33 6.86
C GLU A 125 -16.62 23.36 6.52
N MET A 126 -17.78 22.87 6.07
CA MET A 126 -18.92 23.72 5.73
C MET A 126 -20.18 23.25 6.43
N ALA A 127 -21.00 24.21 6.84
CA ALA A 127 -22.36 23.92 7.26
C ALA A 127 -23.21 23.47 6.04
N PRO A 128 -24.21 22.58 6.22
CA PRO A 128 -25.06 22.11 5.12
C PRO A 128 -25.68 23.24 4.28
N ARG A 129 -26.13 24.32 4.94
CA ARG A 129 -26.71 25.50 4.27
C ARG A 129 -25.72 26.20 3.35
N GLU A 130 -24.44 26.27 3.72
CA GLU A 130 -23.40 26.89 2.91
C GLU A 130 -23.05 26.01 1.70
N ALA A 131 -23.00 24.70 1.92
CA ALA A 131 -22.84 23.72 0.84
C ALA A 131 -23.98 23.84 -0.18
N GLY A 132 -25.24 23.98 0.28
CA GLY A 132 -26.41 24.18 -0.58
C GLY A 132 -26.39 25.48 -1.39
N LYS A 133 -25.79 26.56 -0.86
CA LYS A 133 -25.59 27.80 -1.64
C LYS A 133 -24.63 27.60 -2.81
N ARG A 134 -23.60 26.77 -2.63
CA ARG A 134 -22.63 26.42 -3.68
C ARG A 134 -23.16 25.36 -4.65
N TRP A 135 -24.12 24.54 -4.19
CA TRP A 135 -24.75 23.49 -4.98
C TRP A 135 -26.28 23.61 -4.90
N PRO A 136 -26.92 24.51 -5.67
CA PRO A 136 -28.33 24.84 -5.49
C PRO A 136 -29.31 23.67 -5.70
N LEU A 137 -28.90 22.68 -6.49
CA LEU A 137 -29.65 21.46 -6.78
C LEU A 137 -29.64 20.43 -5.65
N MET A 138 -28.77 20.61 -4.64
CA MET A 138 -28.54 19.63 -3.59
C MET A 138 -29.51 19.85 -2.45
N ARG A 139 -30.18 18.77 -2.05
CA ARG A 139 -30.90 18.71 -0.79
C ARG A 139 -29.92 18.64 0.39
N THR A 140 -30.21 19.37 1.47
CA THR A 140 -29.26 19.55 2.60
C THR A 140 -29.84 19.32 3.99
N ASP A 141 -31.13 19.03 4.10
CA ASP A 141 -31.86 18.93 5.38
C ASP A 141 -31.47 17.70 6.21
N ASP A 142 -30.93 16.66 5.57
CA ASP A 142 -30.47 15.41 6.18
C ASP A 142 -28.98 15.40 6.53
N LEU A 143 -28.25 16.50 6.33
CA LEU A 143 -26.79 16.50 6.46
C LEU A 143 -26.30 16.92 7.82
N CYS A 144 -25.30 16.18 8.30
CA CYS A 144 -24.49 16.58 9.45
C CYS A 144 -23.50 17.70 9.08
N GLY A 145 -22.99 17.72 7.85
CA GLY A 145 -21.99 18.69 7.39
C GLY A 145 -21.41 18.33 6.02
N ALA A 146 -20.43 19.13 5.58
CA ALA A 146 -19.71 18.90 4.33
C ALA A 146 -18.25 19.40 4.42
N VAL A 147 -17.44 19.02 3.44
CA VAL A 147 -16.11 19.59 3.19
C VAL A 147 -16.01 20.17 1.79
N TRP A 148 -15.29 21.26 1.65
CA TRP A 148 -14.99 21.97 0.40
C TRP A 148 -13.50 21.89 0.09
N ILE A 149 -13.17 21.49 -1.15
CA ILE A 149 -11.79 21.40 -1.64
C ILE A 149 -11.68 22.24 -2.92
N PRO A 150 -11.22 23.50 -2.85
CA PRO A 150 -11.24 24.42 -3.99
C PRO A 150 -10.28 24.03 -5.12
N GLY A 151 -9.21 23.28 -4.82
CA GLY A 151 -8.22 22.88 -5.82
C GLY A 151 -8.66 21.72 -6.74
N ASP A 152 -9.75 21.04 -6.39
CA ASP A 152 -10.29 19.92 -7.17
C ASP A 152 -11.01 20.40 -8.44
N GLY A 153 -11.46 19.45 -9.26
CA GLY A 153 -12.27 19.81 -10.42
C GLY A 153 -12.58 18.65 -11.36
N LYS A 154 -12.71 18.99 -12.63
CA LYS A 154 -13.06 18.07 -13.72
C LYS A 154 -12.19 18.31 -14.95
N ALA A 155 -12.03 17.27 -15.76
CA ALA A 155 -11.31 17.33 -17.04
C ALA A 155 -12.01 16.50 -18.11
N ASN A 156 -11.60 16.66 -19.37
CA ASN A 156 -11.99 15.75 -20.44
C ASN A 156 -10.89 14.68 -20.64
N PRO A 157 -11.18 13.40 -20.37
CA PRO A 157 -10.19 12.31 -20.48
C PRO A 157 -9.58 12.13 -21.88
N ALA A 158 -10.40 12.21 -22.92
CA ALA A 158 -9.95 12.01 -24.30
C ALA A 158 -9.03 13.17 -24.72
N ASP A 159 -9.40 14.39 -24.37
CA ASP A 159 -8.62 15.59 -24.67
C ASP A 159 -7.24 15.58 -24.00
N ILE A 160 -7.18 15.22 -22.70
CA ILE A 160 -5.89 15.05 -22.01
C ILE A 160 -5.02 14.00 -22.72
N THR A 161 -5.62 12.87 -23.11
CA THR A 161 -4.91 11.78 -23.78
C THR A 161 -4.31 12.24 -25.11
N GLN A 162 -5.06 13.01 -25.89
CA GLN A 162 -4.59 13.57 -27.16
C GLN A 162 -3.51 14.64 -26.95
N ALA A 163 -3.65 15.50 -25.94
CA ALA A 163 -2.63 16.49 -25.59
C ALA A 163 -1.30 15.81 -25.21
N LEU A 164 -1.34 14.79 -24.34
CA LEU A 164 -0.16 13.99 -23.97
C LEU A 164 0.47 13.30 -25.19
N ALA A 165 -0.36 12.65 -26.03
CA ALA A 165 0.11 11.98 -27.24
C ALA A 165 0.78 12.95 -28.23
N ARG A 166 0.23 14.17 -28.38
CA ARG A 166 0.84 15.23 -29.20
C ARG A 166 2.16 15.69 -28.61
N GLY A 167 2.22 15.94 -27.30
CA GLY A 167 3.46 16.31 -26.62
C GLY A 167 4.57 15.26 -26.79
N ALA A 168 4.22 13.97 -26.69
CA ALA A 168 5.15 12.87 -26.94
C ALA A 168 5.66 12.87 -28.40
N ARG A 169 4.76 13.01 -29.39
CA ARG A 169 5.13 13.07 -30.82
C ARG A 169 6.04 14.27 -31.13
N MET A 170 5.77 15.44 -30.54
CA MET A 170 6.59 16.65 -30.69
C MET A 170 8.04 16.45 -30.22
N LYS A 171 8.28 15.44 -29.37
CA LYS A 171 9.60 15.09 -28.82
C LYS A 171 10.15 13.76 -29.36
N GLY A 172 9.54 13.20 -30.40
CA GLY A 172 10.08 12.06 -31.14
C GLY A 172 9.41 10.71 -30.90
N ALA A 173 8.45 10.58 -29.98
CA ALA A 173 7.73 9.31 -29.83
C ALA A 173 6.94 8.97 -31.08
N ARG A 174 6.95 7.69 -31.46
CA ARG A 174 6.12 7.13 -32.51
C ARG A 174 4.91 6.44 -31.90
N ILE A 175 3.72 6.80 -32.35
CA ILE A 175 2.47 6.19 -31.91
C ILE A 175 1.87 5.43 -33.08
N VAL A 176 1.66 4.12 -32.92
CA VAL A 176 1.13 3.23 -33.95
C VAL A 176 -0.18 2.61 -33.44
N GLU A 177 -1.29 3.12 -33.94
CA GLU A 177 -2.64 2.58 -33.72
C GLU A 177 -2.89 1.36 -34.61
N LYS A 178 -4.00 0.64 -34.37
CA LYS A 178 -4.39 -0.57 -35.11
C LYS A 178 -3.28 -1.62 -35.20
N THR A 179 -2.56 -1.81 -34.09
CA THR A 179 -1.46 -2.77 -33.99
C THR A 179 -1.57 -3.54 -32.68
N ARG A 180 -1.98 -4.81 -32.76
CA ARG A 180 -2.20 -5.64 -31.58
C ARG A 180 -0.91 -6.30 -31.16
N VAL A 181 -0.56 -6.17 -29.87
CA VAL A 181 0.52 -6.92 -29.26
C VAL A 181 0.06 -8.35 -28.98
N THR A 182 0.82 -9.33 -29.45
CA THR A 182 0.53 -10.76 -29.32
C THR A 182 1.44 -11.44 -28.29
N GLY A 183 2.64 -10.89 -28.04
CA GLY A 183 3.60 -11.43 -27.08
C GLY A 183 4.72 -10.47 -26.71
N ILE A 184 5.49 -10.84 -25.70
CA ILE A 184 6.72 -10.15 -25.28
C ILE A 184 7.79 -11.24 -25.14
N ARG A 185 8.91 -11.09 -25.84
CA ARG A 185 10.01 -12.06 -25.81
C ARG A 185 10.93 -11.78 -24.64
N ILE A 186 11.13 -12.79 -23.81
CA ILE A 186 12.00 -12.76 -22.63
C ILE A 186 13.12 -13.79 -22.81
N GLU A 187 14.37 -13.36 -22.65
CA GLU A 187 15.54 -14.23 -22.67
C GLU A 187 16.38 -13.99 -21.41
N GLY A 188 16.68 -15.05 -20.65
CA GLY A 188 17.45 -14.93 -19.40
C GLY A 188 16.83 -13.96 -18.37
N GLY A 189 15.50 -13.85 -18.36
CA GLY A 189 14.76 -12.92 -17.50
C GLY A 189 14.85 -11.45 -17.95
N VAL A 190 15.21 -11.17 -19.20
CA VAL A 190 15.34 -9.81 -19.76
C VAL A 190 14.44 -9.66 -20.99
N VAL A 191 13.74 -8.52 -21.10
CA VAL A 191 12.99 -8.15 -22.32
C VAL A 191 13.92 -8.03 -23.52
N LYS A 192 13.49 -8.56 -24.67
CA LYS A 192 14.22 -8.48 -25.95
C LYS A 192 13.39 -7.93 -27.09
N ALA A 193 12.09 -8.19 -27.11
CA ALA A 193 11.21 -7.73 -28.16
C ALA A 193 9.75 -7.72 -27.73
N VAL A 194 8.94 -6.95 -28.45
CA VAL A 194 7.46 -7.01 -28.41
C VAL A 194 6.97 -7.53 -29.76
N ASP A 195 6.19 -8.61 -29.73
CA ASP A 195 5.58 -9.23 -30.91
C ASP A 195 4.21 -8.62 -31.19
N THR A 196 3.98 -8.28 -32.47
CA THR A 196 2.70 -7.72 -32.94
C THR A 196 2.17 -8.50 -34.14
N ASP A 197 0.93 -8.25 -34.52
CA ASP A 197 0.34 -8.72 -35.79
C ASP A 197 0.98 -8.12 -37.05
N ARG A 198 1.86 -7.12 -36.92
CA ARG A 198 2.58 -6.46 -38.02
C ARG A 198 4.08 -6.76 -38.06
N GLY A 199 4.57 -7.58 -37.13
CA GLY A 199 5.99 -7.90 -36.97
C GLY A 199 6.49 -7.61 -35.55
N ALA A 200 7.72 -8.02 -35.27
CA ALA A 200 8.36 -7.80 -33.98
C ALA A 200 9.12 -6.47 -33.93
N ILE A 201 9.15 -5.85 -32.75
CA ILE A 201 9.97 -4.68 -32.45
C ILE A 201 11.00 -5.11 -31.40
N LEU A 202 12.28 -5.10 -31.75
CA LEU A 202 13.37 -5.33 -30.81
C LEU A 202 13.44 -4.16 -29.83
N CYS A 203 13.55 -4.44 -28.53
CA CYS A 203 13.59 -3.39 -27.51
C CYS A 203 14.33 -3.76 -26.22
N GLU A 204 14.84 -2.74 -25.54
CA GLU A 204 15.50 -2.87 -24.24
C GLU A 204 14.49 -2.84 -23.09
N ALA A 205 13.40 -2.07 -23.26
CA ALA A 205 12.36 -1.92 -22.26
C ALA A 205 10.95 -2.01 -22.88
N ALA A 206 10.01 -2.58 -22.13
CA ALA A 206 8.59 -2.62 -22.45
C ALA A 206 7.73 -2.25 -21.25
N ALA A 207 6.62 -1.55 -21.48
CA ALA A 207 5.66 -1.18 -20.44
C ALA A 207 4.24 -1.64 -20.79
N ILE A 208 3.64 -2.46 -19.93
CA ILE A 208 2.24 -2.89 -20.06
C ILE A 208 1.34 -1.82 -19.46
N CYS A 209 0.74 -1.00 -20.32
CA CYS A 209 -0.24 0.05 -20.00
C CYS A 209 -1.62 -0.25 -20.63
N ALA A 210 -1.93 -1.53 -20.78
CA ALA A 210 -3.00 -2.04 -21.63
C ALA A 210 -4.35 -2.18 -20.91
N GLY A 211 -4.66 -1.31 -19.92
CA GLY A 211 -5.93 -1.34 -19.19
C GLY A 211 -6.35 -2.75 -18.74
N GLN A 212 -7.57 -3.15 -19.08
CA GLN A 212 -8.14 -4.47 -18.79
C GLN A 212 -7.39 -5.66 -19.41
N TRP A 213 -6.69 -5.47 -20.52
CA TRP A 213 -5.92 -6.52 -21.19
C TRP A 213 -4.58 -6.82 -20.49
N SER A 214 -4.15 -5.95 -19.56
CA SER A 214 -2.85 -6.10 -18.88
C SER A 214 -2.72 -7.42 -18.13
N ARG A 215 -3.82 -7.93 -17.54
CA ARG A 215 -3.82 -9.22 -16.82
C ARG A 215 -3.38 -10.37 -17.73
N GLU A 216 -3.95 -10.46 -18.92
CA GLU A 216 -3.65 -11.57 -19.84
C GLU A 216 -2.25 -11.42 -20.46
N LEU A 217 -1.83 -10.20 -20.78
CA LEU A 217 -0.47 -9.93 -21.25
C LEU A 217 0.58 -10.30 -20.19
N GLY A 218 0.37 -9.93 -18.93
CA GLY A 218 1.27 -10.30 -17.83
C GLY A 218 1.35 -11.82 -17.66
N ARG A 219 0.21 -12.52 -17.72
CA ARG A 219 0.14 -13.98 -17.58
C ARG A 219 1.00 -14.71 -18.62
N ARG A 220 1.04 -14.23 -19.87
CA ARG A 220 1.84 -14.83 -20.96
C ARG A 220 3.34 -14.81 -20.70
N VAL A 221 3.82 -13.89 -19.86
CA VAL A 221 5.23 -13.77 -19.47
C VAL A 221 5.49 -14.11 -18.01
N GLY A 222 4.54 -14.77 -17.33
CA GLY A 222 4.71 -15.21 -15.95
C GLY A 222 4.62 -14.09 -14.89
N VAL A 223 4.07 -12.92 -15.25
CA VAL A 223 3.88 -11.79 -14.33
C VAL A 223 2.44 -11.74 -13.84
N THR A 224 2.26 -11.61 -12.53
CA THR A 224 0.93 -11.45 -11.93
C THR A 224 0.56 -9.98 -11.87
N ILE A 225 -0.40 -9.58 -12.72
CA ILE A 225 -1.05 -8.26 -12.70
C ILE A 225 -2.50 -8.50 -12.25
N PRO A 226 -2.79 -8.47 -10.94
CA PRO A 226 -4.09 -8.87 -10.41
C PRO A 226 -5.07 -7.72 -10.56
N LEU A 227 -5.66 -7.59 -11.75
CA LEU A 227 -6.76 -6.68 -12.01
C LEU A 227 -7.93 -7.41 -12.67
N HIS A 228 -9.14 -6.91 -12.47
CA HIS A 228 -10.33 -7.46 -13.08
C HIS A 228 -11.30 -6.34 -13.46
N SER A 229 -11.91 -6.46 -14.63
CA SER A 229 -12.94 -5.52 -15.06
C SER A 229 -14.22 -5.69 -14.26
N ALA A 230 -14.91 -4.60 -13.96
CA ALA A 230 -16.25 -4.58 -13.42
C ALA A 230 -17.07 -3.50 -14.12
N GLU A 231 -18.39 -3.66 -14.10
CA GLU A 231 -19.32 -2.66 -14.60
C GLU A 231 -19.19 -1.38 -13.76
N HIS A 232 -19.18 -0.23 -14.43
CA HIS A 232 -19.24 1.09 -13.80
C HIS A 232 -20.22 1.95 -14.59
N MET A 233 -21.14 2.60 -13.88
CA MET A 233 -22.30 3.20 -14.50
C MET A 233 -22.47 4.67 -14.14
N TYR A 234 -22.96 5.43 -15.12
CA TYR A 234 -23.50 6.76 -14.88
C TYR A 234 -24.55 7.13 -15.92
N ILE A 235 -25.40 8.10 -15.57
CA ILE A 235 -26.31 8.74 -16.49
C ILE A 235 -25.85 10.16 -16.83
N VAL A 236 -26.26 10.64 -17.99
CA VAL A 236 -26.16 12.05 -18.40
C VAL A 236 -27.56 12.59 -18.57
N THR A 237 -27.88 13.69 -17.89
CA THR A 237 -29.19 14.33 -18.00
C THR A 237 -29.24 15.37 -19.12
N GLY A 238 -30.46 15.76 -19.51
CA GLY A 238 -30.70 17.01 -20.20
C GLY A 238 -30.38 18.24 -19.33
N ARG A 239 -30.59 19.44 -19.88
CA ARG A 239 -30.34 20.69 -19.16
C ARG A 239 -31.22 20.77 -17.90
N MET A 240 -30.63 21.20 -16.80
CA MET A 240 -31.31 21.35 -15.52
C MET A 240 -31.14 22.79 -15.00
N GLU A 241 -32.21 23.37 -14.47
CA GLU A 241 -32.15 24.68 -13.82
C GLU A 241 -31.20 24.62 -12.61
N GLY A 242 -30.23 25.55 -12.54
CA GLY A 242 -29.22 25.57 -11.48
C GLY A 242 -27.94 24.77 -11.78
N ALA A 243 -27.89 23.98 -12.86
CA ALA A 243 -26.64 23.39 -13.34
C ALA A 243 -25.87 24.40 -14.21
N HIS A 244 -24.64 24.73 -13.82
CA HIS A 244 -23.78 25.68 -14.53
C HIS A 244 -22.33 25.18 -14.65
N PRO A 245 -21.54 25.66 -15.64
CA PRO A 245 -20.20 25.11 -15.93
C PRO A 245 -19.22 25.07 -14.75
N ASP A 246 -19.34 26.05 -13.84
CA ASP A 246 -18.51 26.18 -12.64
C ASP A 246 -19.07 25.45 -11.41
N LEU A 247 -20.14 24.67 -11.57
CA LEU A 247 -20.66 23.84 -10.50
C LEU A 247 -19.54 22.87 -10.07
N PRO A 248 -19.25 22.73 -8.77
CA PRO A 248 -18.18 21.86 -8.32
C PRO A 248 -18.37 20.39 -8.76
N VAL A 249 -17.51 19.50 -8.28
CA VAL A 249 -17.85 18.08 -8.20
C VAL A 249 -18.54 17.81 -6.86
N LEU A 250 -19.65 17.08 -6.83
CA LEU A 250 -20.33 16.68 -5.59
C LEU A 250 -20.14 15.19 -5.37
N ARG A 251 -19.81 14.79 -4.14
CA ARG A 251 -19.77 13.40 -3.70
C ARG A 251 -20.67 13.23 -2.48
N ASP A 252 -21.50 12.20 -2.52
CA ASP A 252 -22.28 11.71 -1.41
C ASP A 252 -21.94 10.25 -1.14
N PRO A 253 -20.86 9.99 -0.38
CA PRO A 253 -20.40 8.64 -0.13
C PRO A 253 -21.43 7.78 0.61
N ASP A 254 -22.23 8.39 1.50
CA ASP A 254 -23.27 7.67 2.23
C ASP A 254 -24.45 7.25 1.34
N GLY A 255 -24.63 7.95 0.21
CA GLY A 255 -25.54 7.57 -0.86
C GLY A 255 -24.88 6.80 -2.01
N TYR A 256 -23.58 6.50 -1.92
CA TYR A 256 -22.78 5.85 -2.96
C TYR A 256 -22.71 6.58 -4.31
N VAL A 257 -22.98 7.90 -4.36
CA VAL A 257 -23.12 8.65 -5.62
C VAL A 257 -22.19 9.86 -5.73
N TYR A 258 -21.93 10.26 -6.97
CA TYR A 258 -21.22 11.48 -7.33
C TYR A 258 -21.91 12.21 -8.48
N PHE A 259 -21.62 13.51 -8.59
CA PHE A 259 -22.16 14.38 -9.63
C PHE A 259 -21.10 15.33 -10.16
N LYS A 260 -21.20 15.65 -11.44
CA LYS A 260 -20.57 16.83 -12.03
C LYS A 260 -21.53 17.47 -13.04
N GLU A 261 -21.37 18.75 -13.31
CA GLU A 261 -22.07 19.38 -14.43
C GLU A 261 -21.50 18.91 -15.78
N GLU A 262 -22.40 18.73 -16.75
CA GLU A 262 -22.10 18.40 -18.15
C GLU A 262 -23.12 19.07 -19.10
N VAL A 263 -22.68 20.05 -19.89
CA VAL A 263 -23.48 20.76 -20.93
C VAL A 263 -24.80 21.35 -20.39
N GLY A 264 -24.76 21.89 -19.18
CA GLY A 264 -25.90 22.46 -18.46
C GLY A 264 -26.83 21.41 -17.85
N GLY A 265 -26.50 20.12 -17.92
CA GLY A 265 -27.11 19.01 -17.17
C GLY A 265 -26.14 18.44 -16.14
N LEU A 266 -26.37 17.20 -15.72
CA LEU A 266 -25.52 16.49 -14.77
C LEU A 266 -25.06 15.15 -15.35
N VAL A 267 -23.81 14.80 -15.07
CA VAL A 267 -23.39 13.40 -14.98
C VAL A 267 -23.63 12.94 -13.55
N MET A 268 -24.42 11.87 -13.38
CA MET A 268 -24.67 11.22 -12.10
C MET A 268 -24.25 9.76 -12.19
N GLY A 269 -23.28 9.36 -11.37
CA GLY A 269 -22.83 7.97 -11.26
C GLY A 269 -22.53 7.61 -9.82
N GLY A 270 -22.04 6.40 -9.60
CA GLY A 270 -21.78 5.92 -8.26
C GLY A 270 -21.01 4.61 -8.24
N PHE A 271 -20.78 4.09 -7.05
CA PHE A 271 -20.16 2.79 -6.83
C PHE A 271 -21.07 1.96 -5.95
N GLU A 272 -21.80 1.04 -6.53
CA GLU A 272 -22.79 0.27 -5.81
C GLU A 272 -22.13 -0.70 -4.80
N PRO A 273 -22.76 -0.94 -3.63
CA PRO A 273 -22.20 -1.83 -2.61
C PRO A 273 -21.93 -3.26 -3.11
N ASP A 274 -22.76 -3.74 -4.03
CA ASP A 274 -22.66 -5.06 -4.64
C ASP A 274 -22.18 -4.94 -6.09
N ALA A 275 -20.88 -4.74 -6.27
CA ALA A 275 -20.31 -4.58 -7.60
C ALA A 275 -20.48 -5.82 -8.50
N LYS A 276 -20.45 -5.59 -9.82
CA LYS A 276 -20.62 -6.64 -10.83
C LYS A 276 -19.37 -6.82 -11.70
N PRO A 277 -18.49 -7.80 -11.37
CA PRO A 277 -17.34 -8.13 -12.19
C PRO A 277 -17.74 -8.60 -13.61
N TRP A 278 -16.94 -8.22 -14.61
CA TRP A 278 -17.18 -8.52 -16.02
C TRP A 278 -15.93 -9.10 -16.70
N GLY A 279 -16.13 -9.85 -17.79
CA GLY A 279 -15.03 -10.28 -18.65
C GLY A 279 -14.22 -11.47 -18.11
N MET A 280 -14.80 -12.26 -17.20
CA MET A 280 -14.14 -13.47 -16.67
C MET A 280 -13.76 -14.47 -17.76
N ALA A 281 -14.57 -14.62 -18.80
CA ALA A 281 -14.29 -15.48 -19.95
C ALA A 281 -13.20 -14.92 -20.90
N GLY A 282 -12.71 -13.71 -20.64
CA GLY A 282 -11.84 -12.95 -21.54
C GLY A 282 -12.52 -11.66 -22.00
N ILE A 283 -11.69 -10.70 -22.40
CA ILE A 283 -12.13 -9.45 -23.02
C ILE A 283 -12.04 -9.65 -24.54
N PRO A 284 -13.07 -9.30 -25.34
CA PRO A 284 -12.97 -9.36 -26.78
C PRO A 284 -11.80 -8.53 -27.31
N ASP A 285 -11.10 -9.03 -28.33
CA ASP A 285 -9.93 -8.37 -28.92
C ASP A 285 -10.31 -7.07 -29.67
N ASP A 286 -11.53 -6.98 -30.17
CA ASP A 286 -12.09 -5.86 -30.93
C ASP A 286 -12.89 -4.87 -30.07
N PHE A 287 -12.80 -4.97 -28.73
CA PHE A 287 -13.47 -4.07 -27.80
C PHE A 287 -12.82 -2.66 -27.80
N GLU A 288 -13.25 -1.82 -28.74
CA GLU A 288 -12.81 -0.42 -28.95
C GLU A 288 -14.03 0.51 -28.99
N PHE A 289 -14.05 1.54 -28.13
CA PHE A 289 -15.20 2.47 -28.00
C PHE A 289 -16.55 1.75 -27.78
N GLN A 290 -16.52 0.58 -27.16
CA GLN A 290 -17.70 -0.19 -26.83
C GLN A 290 -18.12 0.02 -25.37
N LEU A 291 -19.41 -0.13 -25.13
CA LEU A 291 -20.04 -0.12 -23.82
C LEU A 291 -20.75 -1.47 -23.60
N LEU A 292 -21.04 -1.76 -22.34
CA LEU A 292 -21.90 -2.87 -21.97
C LEU A 292 -23.38 -2.45 -22.11
N PRO A 293 -24.31 -3.40 -22.21
CA PRO A 293 -25.74 -3.09 -22.21
C PRO A 293 -26.15 -2.33 -20.94
N ASP A 294 -27.22 -1.54 -21.07
CA ASP A 294 -27.84 -0.86 -19.93
C ASP A 294 -28.25 -1.88 -18.85
N ASP A 295 -27.98 -1.56 -17.59
CA ASP A 295 -28.34 -2.38 -16.43
C ASP A 295 -28.99 -1.50 -15.36
N TRP A 296 -30.27 -1.22 -15.56
CA TRP A 296 -31.05 -0.37 -14.65
C TRP A 296 -31.28 -1.00 -13.28
N ASP A 297 -31.30 -2.33 -13.20
CA ASP A 297 -31.46 -3.06 -11.93
C ASP A 297 -30.20 -2.86 -11.06
N GLN A 298 -29.01 -3.00 -11.66
CA GLN A 298 -27.74 -2.71 -10.98
C GLN A 298 -27.61 -1.21 -10.62
N PHE A 299 -28.15 -0.32 -11.45
CA PHE A 299 -28.11 1.13 -11.22
C PHE A 299 -29.13 1.64 -10.20
N GLU A 300 -30.19 0.88 -9.91
CA GLU A 300 -31.30 1.30 -9.05
C GLU A 300 -30.85 1.81 -7.67
N PRO A 301 -29.93 1.14 -6.93
CA PRO A 301 -29.47 1.62 -5.63
C PRO A 301 -28.82 3.01 -5.71
N LEU A 302 -28.05 3.25 -6.78
CA LEU A 302 -27.41 4.55 -7.04
C LEU A 302 -28.47 5.61 -7.37
N MET A 303 -29.47 5.27 -8.18
CA MET A 303 -30.57 6.19 -8.49
C MET A 303 -31.34 6.61 -7.23
N ARG A 304 -31.61 5.69 -6.30
CA ARG A 304 -32.24 6.02 -5.00
C ARG A 304 -31.40 7.00 -4.20
N GLY A 305 -30.08 6.75 -4.10
CA GLY A 305 -29.13 7.66 -3.46
C GLY A 305 -29.06 9.03 -4.13
N ALA A 306 -29.20 9.06 -5.45
CA ALA A 306 -29.15 10.28 -6.24
C ALA A 306 -30.41 11.13 -6.16
N LEU A 307 -31.60 10.52 -6.22
CA LEU A 307 -32.87 11.22 -6.00
C LEU A 307 -32.93 11.82 -4.59
N GLN A 308 -32.35 11.13 -3.61
CA GLN A 308 -32.20 11.69 -2.26
C GLN A 308 -31.34 12.97 -2.29
N ARG A 309 -30.17 12.93 -2.96
CA ARG A 309 -29.26 14.07 -2.97
C ARG A 309 -29.72 15.21 -3.88
N VAL A 310 -30.30 14.91 -5.04
CA VAL A 310 -30.74 15.86 -6.06
C VAL A 310 -32.18 15.53 -6.48
N PRO A 311 -33.20 16.01 -5.74
CA PRO A 311 -34.60 15.70 -6.02
C PRO A 311 -35.07 16.09 -7.43
N ALA A 312 -34.45 17.11 -8.04
CA ALA A 312 -34.75 17.52 -9.42
C ALA A 312 -34.54 16.40 -10.47
N LEU A 313 -33.81 15.32 -10.13
CA LEU A 313 -33.67 14.15 -10.98
C LEU A 313 -34.98 13.36 -11.18
N GLU A 314 -35.98 13.51 -10.31
CA GLU A 314 -37.30 12.86 -10.45
C GLU A 314 -38.01 13.22 -11.77
N HIS A 315 -37.70 14.38 -12.33
CA HIS A 315 -38.31 14.90 -13.55
C HIS A 315 -37.28 15.18 -14.66
N ALA A 316 -36.01 14.87 -14.44
CA ALA A 316 -34.95 15.14 -15.40
C ALA A 316 -35.03 14.16 -16.58
N GLU A 317 -34.85 14.69 -17.79
CA GLU A 317 -34.65 13.85 -18.97
C GLU A 317 -33.29 13.14 -18.88
N ILE A 318 -33.26 11.82 -19.04
CA ILE A 318 -32.00 11.06 -19.17
C ILE A 318 -31.65 10.98 -20.66
N LYS A 319 -30.53 11.61 -21.04
CA LYS A 319 -30.02 11.61 -22.42
C LYS A 319 -29.21 10.37 -22.73
N THR A 320 -28.49 9.86 -21.75
CA THR A 320 -27.57 8.73 -21.93
C THR A 320 -27.49 7.94 -20.64
N PHE A 321 -27.57 6.62 -20.76
CA PHE A 321 -27.09 5.67 -19.78
C PHE A 321 -25.76 5.13 -20.28
N LEU A 322 -24.75 5.08 -19.42
CA LEU A 322 -23.44 4.52 -19.74
C LEU A 322 -23.13 3.38 -18.79
N ASN A 323 -22.82 2.21 -19.34
CA ASN A 323 -22.23 1.08 -18.62
C ASN A 323 -20.86 0.75 -19.24
N GLY A 324 -19.78 1.13 -18.55
CA GLY A 324 -18.42 0.97 -19.03
C GLY A 324 -17.63 -0.02 -18.17
N PRO A 325 -16.85 -0.94 -18.75
CA PRO A 325 -15.99 -1.80 -17.96
C PRO A 325 -14.74 -1.03 -17.49
N GLU A 326 -14.49 -1.07 -16.19
CA GLU A 326 -13.30 -0.50 -15.57
C GLU A 326 -12.48 -1.54 -14.83
N SER A 327 -11.15 -1.41 -14.85
CA SER A 327 -10.25 -2.35 -14.17
C SER A 327 -10.01 -1.97 -12.71
N PHE A 328 -10.37 -2.89 -11.83
CA PHE A 328 -10.16 -2.80 -10.39
C PHE A 328 -9.15 -3.83 -9.90
N THR A 329 -8.56 -3.53 -8.75
CA THR A 329 -7.48 -4.29 -8.12
C THR A 329 -7.90 -4.74 -6.72
N PRO A 330 -7.31 -5.82 -6.19
CA PRO A 330 -7.70 -6.41 -4.90
C PRO A 330 -7.58 -5.52 -3.65
N ASP A 331 -6.98 -4.34 -3.78
CA ASP A 331 -6.75 -3.38 -2.68
C ASP A 331 -7.15 -1.94 -3.06
N ALA A 332 -7.88 -1.77 -4.16
CA ALA A 332 -8.31 -0.49 -4.70
C ALA A 332 -7.18 0.53 -4.98
N ASN A 333 -5.92 0.10 -5.06
CA ASN A 333 -4.79 0.92 -5.48
C ASN A 333 -4.29 0.49 -6.86
N PHE A 334 -3.85 1.44 -7.67
CA PHE A 334 -3.36 1.10 -9.01
C PHE A 334 -2.01 0.40 -8.98
N ILE A 335 -1.59 -0.16 -10.11
CA ILE A 335 -0.37 -0.98 -10.25
C ILE A 335 0.63 -0.21 -11.10
N LEU A 336 1.80 0.10 -10.52
CA LEU A 336 2.95 0.68 -11.19
C LEU A 336 4.23 -0.11 -10.89
N GLY A 337 5.23 0.02 -11.76
CA GLY A 337 6.62 -0.30 -11.45
C GLY A 337 7.18 -1.51 -12.20
N PRO A 338 8.41 -1.94 -11.85
CA PRO A 338 9.10 -3.03 -12.52
C PRO A 338 8.43 -4.38 -12.23
N ALA A 339 8.21 -5.18 -13.28
CA ALA A 339 7.62 -6.50 -13.14
C ALA A 339 8.55 -7.45 -12.37
N PRO A 340 8.06 -8.15 -11.32
CA PRO A 340 8.90 -9.02 -10.49
C PRO A 340 9.56 -10.13 -11.32
N GLY A 341 10.85 -10.33 -11.13
CA GLY A 341 11.64 -11.37 -11.80
C GLY A 341 12.03 -11.08 -13.24
N LEU A 342 11.56 -9.98 -13.84
CA LEU A 342 11.88 -9.59 -15.22
C LEU A 342 12.57 -8.23 -15.29
N ARG A 343 13.69 -8.15 -16.01
CA ARG A 343 14.42 -6.90 -16.30
C ARG A 343 13.91 -6.29 -17.61
N GLY A 344 13.73 -4.97 -17.62
CA GLY A 344 13.21 -4.24 -18.77
C GLY A 344 11.69 -4.29 -18.92
N LEU A 345 10.94 -5.04 -18.11
CA LEU A 345 9.47 -5.04 -18.15
C LEU A 345 8.88 -4.21 -17.01
N PHE A 346 7.95 -3.33 -17.36
CA PHE A 346 7.26 -2.43 -16.44
C PHE A 346 5.74 -2.55 -16.61
N VAL A 347 4.98 -2.15 -15.59
CA VAL A 347 3.51 -2.21 -15.60
C VAL A 347 2.95 -0.89 -15.15
N GLY A 348 1.89 -0.43 -15.81
CA GLY A 348 1.05 0.69 -15.41
C GLY A 348 -0.42 0.38 -15.68
N ALA A 349 -1.13 -0.21 -14.71
CA ALA A 349 -2.47 -0.76 -14.94
C ALA A 349 -3.39 -0.73 -13.71
N GLY A 350 -4.67 -1.10 -13.89
CA GLY A 350 -5.63 -1.32 -12.79
C GLY A 350 -5.98 -0.04 -12.04
N PHE A 351 -6.41 1.01 -12.73
CA PHE A 351 -6.49 2.36 -12.16
C PHE A 351 -7.70 2.65 -11.25
N ASN A 352 -8.59 1.69 -10.98
CA ASN A 352 -9.68 1.79 -9.99
C ASN A 352 -10.48 3.11 -10.07
N SER A 353 -10.96 3.49 -11.26
CA SER A 353 -11.68 4.76 -11.50
C SER A 353 -10.91 6.05 -11.18
N MET A 354 -9.59 5.95 -11.01
CA MET A 354 -8.70 7.05 -10.62
C MET A 354 -7.66 7.37 -11.69
N GLY A 355 -7.79 6.75 -12.87
CA GLY A 355 -6.84 6.88 -13.98
C GLY A 355 -6.65 8.33 -14.41
N ILE A 356 -7.73 9.10 -14.52
CA ILE A 356 -7.66 10.49 -14.97
C ILE A 356 -6.96 11.37 -13.93
N ALA A 357 -7.27 11.20 -12.65
CA ALA A 357 -6.63 11.98 -11.59
C ALA A 357 -5.12 11.66 -11.45
N SER A 358 -4.72 10.41 -11.71
CA SER A 358 -3.35 9.95 -11.43
C SER A 358 -2.43 9.86 -12.65
N ALA A 359 -2.96 9.87 -13.89
CA ALA A 359 -2.17 9.54 -15.08
C ALA A 359 -0.92 10.41 -15.28
N GLY A 360 -1.00 11.73 -15.03
CA GLY A 360 0.15 12.62 -15.15
C GLY A 360 1.32 12.17 -14.26
N GLY A 361 1.09 12.08 -12.95
CA GLY A 361 2.13 11.65 -12.01
C GLY A 361 2.52 10.18 -12.13
N ALA A 362 1.56 9.30 -12.44
CA ALA A 362 1.83 7.89 -12.66
C ALA A 362 2.76 7.65 -13.87
N GLY A 363 2.50 8.32 -15.00
CA GLY A 363 3.35 8.25 -16.18
C GLY A 363 4.75 8.84 -15.93
N ARG A 364 4.85 9.92 -15.14
CA ARG A 364 6.14 10.49 -14.72
C ARG A 364 6.96 9.49 -13.92
N HIS A 365 6.41 8.93 -12.85
CA HIS A 365 7.17 8.03 -11.99
C HIS A 365 7.50 6.70 -12.68
N LEU A 366 6.63 6.22 -13.57
CA LEU A 366 6.94 5.07 -14.40
C LEU A 366 8.08 5.36 -15.39
N ALA A 367 8.16 6.57 -15.94
CA ALA A 367 9.31 7.00 -16.73
C ALA A 367 10.59 7.09 -15.87
N GLU A 368 10.53 7.63 -14.64
CA GLU A 368 11.67 7.68 -13.72
C GLU A 368 12.23 6.26 -13.44
N TRP A 369 11.36 5.28 -13.18
CA TRP A 369 11.79 3.88 -13.03
C TRP A 369 12.50 3.33 -14.28
N MET A 370 12.02 3.68 -15.48
CA MET A 370 12.59 3.19 -16.74
C MET A 370 13.93 3.85 -17.06
N VAL A 371 14.06 5.15 -16.77
CA VAL A 371 15.21 5.97 -17.13
C VAL A 371 16.31 5.92 -16.06
N GLU A 372 15.93 6.14 -14.81
CA GLU A 372 16.83 6.32 -13.66
C GLU A 372 16.98 5.05 -12.80
N GLY A 373 16.12 4.04 -13.03
CA GLY A 373 16.11 2.78 -12.27
C GLY A 373 15.33 2.84 -10.95
N GLU A 374 14.97 4.02 -10.47
CA GLU A 374 14.21 4.25 -9.24
C GLU A 374 13.29 5.48 -9.36
N PRO A 375 12.16 5.55 -8.62
CA PRO A 375 11.27 6.70 -8.65
C PRO A 375 11.75 7.79 -7.68
N SER A 376 11.31 9.03 -7.91
CA SER A 376 11.66 10.18 -7.06
C SER A 376 10.86 10.27 -5.75
N ALA A 377 10.02 9.27 -5.45
CA ALA A 377 9.15 9.22 -4.29
C ALA A 377 8.81 7.78 -3.91
N ASP A 378 8.42 7.56 -2.65
CA ASP A 378 7.89 6.28 -2.19
C ASP A 378 6.53 5.97 -2.84
N LEU A 379 6.53 4.91 -3.63
CA LEU A 379 5.37 4.40 -4.36
C LEU A 379 4.97 2.99 -3.93
N TRP A 380 5.37 2.54 -2.73
CA TRP A 380 5.09 1.19 -2.25
C TRP A 380 3.61 0.78 -2.39
N ALA A 381 2.67 1.67 -2.08
CA ALA A 381 1.25 1.38 -2.14
C ALA A 381 0.71 1.08 -3.54
N VAL A 382 1.45 1.47 -4.58
CA VAL A 382 1.11 1.21 -5.97
C VAL A 382 2.13 0.32 -6.67
N ASP A 383 3.22 -0.08 -6.01
CA ASP A 383 4.22 -0.99 -6.56
C ASP A 383 3.61 -2.37 -6.86
N ILE A 384 3.84 -2.91 -8.06
CA ILE A 384 3.34 -4.23 -8.47
C ILE A 384 3.83 -5.37 -7.56
N ARG A 385 5.00 -5.21 -6.95
CA ARG A 385 5.62 -6.24 -6.09
C ARG A 385 4.96 -6.36 -4.72
N ARG A 386 3.91 -5.59 -4.43
CA ARG A 386 3.04 -5.83 -3.26
C ARG A 386 2.12 -7.04 -3.45
N PHE A 387 1.98 -7.53 -4.68
CA PHE A 387 1.21 -8.72 -5.00
C PHE A 387 2.11 -9.97 -5.17
N ALA A 388 1.52 -11.15 -4.96
CA ALA A 388 2.15 -12.45 -5.15
C ALA A 388 1.39 -13.27 -6.18
N PRO A 389 1.99 -14.37 -6.71
CA PRO A 389 1.38 -15.16 -7.76
C PRO A 389 -0.06 -15.61 -7.50
N PHE A 390 -0.41 -15.94 -6.25
CA PHE A 390 -1.76 -16.40 -5.92
C PHE A 390 -2.84 -15.32 -6.11
N ASN A 391 -2.48 -14.02 -6.08
CA ASN A 391 -3.43 -12.93 -6.34
C ASN A 391 -3.96 -12.95 -7.79
N GLY A 392 -3.28 -13.66 -8.70
CA GLY A 392 -3.76 -13.90 -10.06
C GLY A 392 -4.80 -15.02 -10.20
N ASN A 393 -5.09 -15.75 -9.12
CA ASN A 393 -6.11 -16.80 -9.12
C ASN A 393 -7.48 -16.20 -9.49
N ARG A 394 -8.13 -16.79 -10.49
CA ARG A 394 -9.35 -16.25 -11.09
C ARG A 394 -10.49 -16.07 -10.09
N ARG A 395 -10.74 -17.07 -9.25
CA ARG A 395 -11.83 -17.02 -8.25
C ARG A 395 -11.50 -16.02 -7.14
N TRP A 396 -10.29 -16.10 -6.59
CA TRP A 396 -9.85 -15.18 -5.54
C TRP A 396 -9.95 -13.71 -5.99
N LEU A 397 -9.45 -13.43 -7.20
CA LEU A 397 -9.47 -12.09 -7.78
C LEU A 397 -10.89 -11.59 -8.05
N HIS A 398 -11.76 -12.45 -8.59
CA HIS A 398 -13.16 -12.13 -8.83
C HIS A 398 -13.88 -11.73 -7.54
N ASP A 399 -13.82 -12.61 -6.54
CA ASP A 399 -14.54 -12.42 -5.28
C ASP A 399 -14.00 -11.17 -4.55
N ARG A 400 -12.67 -10.95 -4.61
CA ARG A 400 -12.04 -9.79 -3.96
C ARG A 400 -12.34 -8.47 -4.66
N VAL A 401 -12.28 -8.42 -5.99
CA VAL A 401 -12.57 -7.20 -6.73
C VAL A 401 -14.01 -6.74 -6.53
N LYS A 402 -14.96 -7.69 -6.51
CA LYS A 402 -16.36 -7.40 -6.18
C LYS A 402 -16.48 -6.63 -4.86
N GLU A 403 -15.85 -7.13 -3.80
CA GLU A 403 -15.88 -6.46 -2.50
C GLU A 403 -15.18 -5.10 -2.54
N THR A 404 -13.95 -5.01 -3.07
CA THR A 404 -13.18 -3.76 -3.02
C THR A 404 -13.81 -2.62 -3.80
N LEU A 405 -14.50 -2.92 -4.91
CA LEU A 405 -15.27 -1.92 -5.64
C LEU A 405 -16.47 -1.44 -4.82
N GLY A 406 -17.23 -2.37 -4.22
CA GLY A 406 -18.35 -2.02 -3.34
C GLY A 406 -17.97 -1.17 -2.13
N LEU A 407 -16.71 -1.24 -1.72
CA LEU A 407 -16.17 -0.47 -0.61
C LEU A 407 -15.70 0.94 -0.98
N HIS A 408 -15.75 1.35 -2.25
CA HIS A 408 -15.20 2.63 -2.70
C HIS A 408 -15.80 3.83 -1.94
N TYR A 409 -17.10 3.79 -1.66
CA TYR A 409 -17.80 4.83 -0.87
C TYR A 409 -18.30 4.38 0.50
N ALA A 410 -18.15 3.10 0.83
CA ALA A 410 -18.41 2.60 2.17
C ALA A 410 -17.58 3.36 3.22
N MET A 411 -17.98 3.26 4.50
CA MET A 411 -17.23 3.87 5.59
C MET A 411 -15.84 3.20 5.72
N PRO A 412 -14.73 3.93 5.54
CA PRO A 412 -13.38 3.37 5.65
C PRO A 412 -12.96 3.33 7.12
N TRP A 413 -13.56 2.41 7.88
CA TRP A 413 -13.24 2.28 9.29
C TRP A 413 -11.75 1.95 9.53
N PRO A 414 -11.14 2.48 10.61
CA PRO A 414 -9.79 2.09 10.99
C PRO A 414 -9.68 0.58 11.17
N ASN A 415 -8.62 0.00 10.65
CA ASN A 415 -8.34 -1.44 10.71
C ASN A 415 -9.49 -2.35 10.20
N ARG A 416 -10.32 -1.87 9.26
CA ARG A 416 -11.31 -2.72 8.59
C ARG A 416 -10.63 -3.88 7.85
N GLU A 417 -11.07 -5.10 8.17
CA GLU A 417 -10.70 -6.30 7.43
C GLU A 417 -11.61 -6.51 6.22
N LEU A 418 -11.08 -7.17 5.19
CA LEU A 418 -11.84 -7.57 4.01
C LEU A 418 -12.52 -8.92 4.26
N ASP A 419 -13.74 -9.07 3.77
CA ASP A 419 -14.65 -10.19 4.06
C ASP A 419 -14.56 -11.30 3.01
N SER A 420 -14.39 -10.92 1.74
CA SER A 420 -14.37 -11.84 0.60
C SER A 420 -13.04 -12.57 0.45
N ALA A 421 -13.03 -13.65 -0.34
CA ALA A 421 -11.83 -14.40 -0.71
C ALA A 421 -11.02 -14.89 0.50
N ARG A 422 -11.73 -15.28 1.56
CA ARG A 422 -11.21 -15.79 2.84
C ARG A 422 -12.00 -17.02 3.30
N PRO A 423 -11.35 -17.95 4.04
CA PRO A 423 -9.90 -17.99 4.28
C PRO A 423 -9.13 -18.42 3.01
N ALA A 424 -8.03 -17.74 2.69
CA ALA A 424 -7.21 -18.05 1.50
C ALA A 424 -5.94 -18.85 1.83
N ARG A 425 -5.06 -18.29 2.67
CA ARG A 425 -3.86 -18.95 3.18
C ARG A 425 -4.01 -19.10 4.68
N ARG A 426 -3.78 -20.31 5.20
CA ARG A 426 -3.97 -20.64 6.62
C ARG A 426 -2.69 -21.24 7.16
N SER A 427 -2.31 -20.86 8.38
CA SER A 427 -1.32 -21.64 9.11
C SER A 427 -1.93 -23.01 9.46
N PRO A 428 -1.12 -24.04 9.72
CA PRO A 428 -1.61 -25.32 10.24
C PRO A 428 -2.43 -25.18 11.53
N LEU A 429 -2.24 -24.07 12.27
CA LEU A 429 -2.87 -23.81 13.55
C LEU A 429 -4.23 -23.12 13.44
N HIS A 430 -4.64 -22.67 12.24
CA HIS A 430 -5.85 -21.87 12.04
C HIS A 430 -7.08 -22.43 12.79
N ASP A 431 -7.41 -23.70 12.57
CA ASP A 431 -8.62 -24.30 13.16
C ASP A 431 -8.46 -24.51 14.69
N ARG A 432 -7.23 -24.75 15.17
CA ARG A 432 -6.91 -24.86 16.61
C ARG A 432 -7.08 -23.51 17.33
N LEU A 433 -6.69 -22.42 16.67
CA LEU A 433 -6.83 -21.07 17.19
C LEU A 433 -8.28 -20.59 17.11
N ALA A 434 -9.00 -20.91 16.02
CA ALA A 434 -10.42 -20.62 15.88
C ALA A 434 -11.24 -21.27 17.00
N ALA A 435 -10.94 -22.53 17.33
CA ALA A 435 -11.57 -23.24 18.46
C ALA A 435 -11.31 -22.60 19.84
N ARG A 436 -10.36 -21.67 19.93
CA ARG A 436 -10.04 -20.88 21.14
C ARG A 436 -10.56 -19.45 21.08
N GLY A 437 -11.45 -19.15 20.11
CA GLY A 437 -12.03 -17.81 19.96
C GLY A 437 -11.18 -16.84 19.17
N ALA A 438 -10.19 -17.29 18.39
CA ALA A 438 -9.43 -16.39 17.51
C ALA A 438 -10.34 -15.67 16.51
N VAL A 439 -10.30 -14.34 16.54
CA VAL A 439 -10.93 -13.48 15.52
C VAL A 439 -9.88 -13.15 14.49
N PHE A 440 -10.10 -13.54 13.23
CA PHE A 440 -9.10 -13.44 12.17
C PHE A 440 -9.24 -12.17 11.32
N GLY A 441 -8.08 -11.60 10.98
CA GLY A 441 -7.89 -10.65 9.89
C GLY A 441 -7.02 -11.25 8.79
N SER A 442 -6.86 -10.54 7.67
CA SER A 442 -6.09 -11.03 6.52
C SER A 442 -4.93 -10.10 6.15
N LYS A 443 -3.74 -10.69 5.94
CA LYS A 443 -2.62 -9.97 5.33
C LYS A 443 -1.92 -10.88 4.33
N MET A 444 -1.78 -10.41 3.09
CA MET A 444 -1.20 -11.19 2.00
C MET A 444 -1.85 -12.58 1.83
N GLY A 445 -3.18 -12.62 2.01
CA GLY A 445 -3.99 -13.83 1.98
C GLY A 445 -3.92 -14.70 3.24
N TRP A 446 -2.97 -14.46 4.15
CA TRP A 446 -2.88 -15.19 5.42
C TRP A 446 -3.94 -14.75 6.41
N GLU A 447 -4.67 -15.72 6.95
CA GLU A 447 -5.49 -15.55 8.14
C GLU A 447 -4.59 -15.40 9.37
N ARG A 448 -4.76 -14.30 10.10
CA ARG A 448 -3.98 -13.96 11.30
C ARG A 448 -4.92 -13.64 12.45
N ALA A 449 -4.73 -14.26 13.61
CA ALA A 449 -5.50 -13.93 14.80
C ALA A 449 -5.24 -12.47 15.19
N LEU A 450 -6.27 -11.62 15.16
CA LEU A 450 -6.19 -10.23 15.60
C LEU A 450 -6.22 -10.14 17.12
N PHE A 451 -7.13 -10.90 17.72
CA PHE A 451 -7.33 -11.09 19.16
C PHE A 451 -8.13 -12.38 19.39
N PHE A 452 -8.24 -12.79 20.64
CA PHE A 452 -9.02 -13.96 21.07
C PHE A 452 -10.26 -13.48 21.84
N ALA A 453 -11.44 -13.73 21.29
CA ALA A 453 -12.70 -13.39 21.93
C ALA A 453 -12.92 -14.24 23.19
N PRO A 454 -13.44 -13.66 24.29
CA PRO A 454 -13.83 -14.42 25.47
C PRO A 454 -14.88 -15.49 25.15
N GLU A 455 -14.92 -16.56 25.95
CA GLU A 455 -15.91 -17.62 25.78
C GLU A 455 -17.35 -17.07 25.82
N GLY A 456 -18.15 -17.42 24.82
CA GLY A 456 -19.54 -16.95 24.69
C GLY A 456 -19.71 -15.52 24.15
N ALA A 457 -18.61 -14.78 23.89
CA ALA A 457 -18.68 -13.46 23.26
C ALA A 457 -18.83 -13.55 21.73
N SER A 458 -19.31 -12.47 21.10
CA SER A 458 -19.31 -12.36 19.64
C SER A 458 -17.87 -12.33 19.09
N CYS A 459 -17.64 -13.08 18.01
CA CYS A 459 -16.38 -13.06 17.25
C CYS A 459 -16.34 -11.96 16.18
N GLU A 460 -17.28 -11.02 16.20
CA GLU A 460 -17.28 -9.86 15.30
C GLU A 460 -16.33 -8.77 15.82
N VAL A 461 -15.57 -8.14 14.90
CA VAL A 461 -14.60 -7.09 15.27
C VAL A 461 -15.31 -5.83 15.78
N GLY A 462 -16.44 -5.46 15.16
CA GLY A 462 -17.18 -4.23 15.44
C GLY A 462 -16.36 -2.97 15.11
N TYR A 463 -16.58 -2.38 13.93
CA TYR A 463 -15.77 -1.25 13.48
C TYR A 463 -16.29 0.10 13.97
N GLY A 464 -15.35 1.01 14.31
CA GLY A 464 -15.65 2.36 14.77
C GLY A 464 -14.38 3.17 15.02
N PHE A 465 -14.53 4.45 15.33
CA PHE A 465 -13.38 5.31 15.70
C PHE A 465 -12.96 5.19 17.18
N GLY A 466 -13.85 4.65 18.01
CA GLY A 466 -13.65 4.42 19.44
C GLY A 466 -13.21 3.00 19.76
N ARG A 467 -13.33 2.63 21.04
CA ARG A 467 -12.99 1.28 21.53
C ARG A 467 -14.06 0.29 21.10
N GLY A 468 -13.64 -0.80 20.46
CA GLY A 468 -14.50 -1.91 20.04
C GLY A 468 -14.33 -3.15 20.92
N ALA A 469 -14.98 -4.25 20.52
CA ALA A 469 -14.94 -5.54 21.23
C ALA A 469 -13.51 -6.09 21.40
N TRP A 470 -12.60 -5.77 20.47
CA TRP A 470 -11.20 -6.16 20.49
C TRP A 470 -10.38 -5.53 21.64
N PHE A 471 -10.80 -4.37 22.18
CA PHE A 471 -9.96 -3.56 23.07
C PHE A 471 -9.64 -4.25 24.41
N GLY A 472 -10.65 -4.88 25.02
CA GLY A 472 -10.50 -5.62 26.28
C GLY A 472 -9.57 -6.83 26.12
N PRO A 473 -9.87 -7.78 25.21
CA PRO A 473 -9.02 -8.94 24.96
C PRO A 473 -7.58 -8.57 24.58
N ALA A 474 -7.39 -7.59 23.69
CA ALA A 474 -6.05 -7.13 23.32
C ALA A 474 -5.26 -6.59 24.53
N ALA A 475 -5.93 -5.95 25.50
CA ALA A 475 -5.30 -5.50 26.75
C ALA A 475 -4.84 -6.68 27.62
N GLU A 476 -5.62 -7.76 27.70
CA GLU A 476 -5.29 -8.96 28.46
C GLU A 476 -4.13 -9.73 27.84
N GLU A 477 -4.13 -9.86 26.51
CA GLU A 477 -3.06 -10.44 25.71
C GLU A 477 -1.75 -9.63 25.83
N HIS A 478 -1.84 -8.29 25.74
CA HIS A 478 -0.70 -7.39 25.94
C HIS A 478 -0.10 -7.58 27.33
N ARG A 479 -0.93 -7.60 28.37
CA ARG A 479 -0.49 -7.81 29.76
C ARG A 479 0.16 -9.18 29.93
N ALA A 480 -0.38 -10.22 29.28
CA ALA A 480 0.19 -11.56 29.31
C ALA A 480 1.64 -11.57 28.78
N ALA A 481 1.89 -10.87 27.67
CA ALA A 481 3.23 -10.74 27.14
C ALA A 481 4.16 -9.97 28.11
N ARG A 482 3.68 -8.91 28.77
CA ARG A 482 4.46 -8.07 29.69
C ARG A 482 4.81 -8.71 31.03
N GLU A 483 3.88 -9.49 31.58
CA GLU A 483 3.92 -9.94 32.98
C GLU A 483 4.04 -11.47 33.12
N GLY A 484 3.70 -12.23 32.07
CA GLY A 484 3.69 -13.69 32.09
C GLY A 484 4.30 -14.31 30.83
N VAL A 485 3.47 -14.97 30.03
CA VAL A 485 3.86 -15.50 28.72
C VAL A 485 2.67 -15.51 27.76
N ALA A 486 2.94 -15.05 26.54
CA ALA A 486 2.01 -15.02 25.43
C ALA A 486 2.58 -15.80 24.24
N LEU A 487 1.71 -16.50 23.51
CA LEU A 487 2.02 -17.27 22.32
C LEU A 487 1.31 -16.66 21.10
N PHE A 488 2.08 -16.21 20.11
CA PHE A 488 1.58 -15.61 18.88
C PHE A 488 1.85 -16.53 17.70
N ASP A 489 0.86 -16.71 16.81
CA ASP A 489 1.10 -17.30 15.49
C ASP A 489 1.57 -16.21 14.51
N VAL A 490 2.88 -16.23 14.22
CA VAL A 490 3.53 -15.34 13.27
C VAL A 490 3.99 -16.08 12.02
N THR A 491 3.37 -17.24 11.72
CA THR A 491 3.62 -18.04 10.51
C THR A 491 3.52 -17.23 9.23
N SER A 492 2.73 -16.16 9.21
CA SER A 492 2.56 -15.31 8.03
C SER A 492 3.81 -14.53 7.61
N PHE A 493 4.83 -14.35 8.47
CA PHE A 493 6.09 -13.72 8.07
C PHE A 493 6.74 -14.49 6.92
N ALA A 494 7.29 -13.76 5.98
CA ALA A 494 7.90 -14.33 4.80
C ALA A 494 9.31 -14.83 5.14
N LYS A 495 9.68 -15.99 4.60
CA LYS A 495 10.99 -16.61 4.77
C LYS A 495 11.61 -16.87 3.42
N LEU A 496 12.78 -16.28 3.18
CA LEU A 496 13.58 -16.54 2.00
C LEU A 496 14.87 -17.26 2.41
N LEU A 497 15.17 -18.37 1.76
CA LEU A 497 16.40 -19.14 1.99
C LEU A 497 17.40 -18.80 0.89
N LEU A 498 18.54 -18.24 1.27
CA LEU A 498 19.68 -18.00 0.38
C LEU A 498 20.77 -19.03 0.66
N GLN A 499 21.14 -19.81 -0.36
CA GLN A 499 22.11 -20.89 -0.26
C GLN A 499 23.21 -20.78 -1.30
N GLY A 500 24.41 -21.23 -0.96
CA GLY A 500 25.55 -21.39 -1.89
C GLY A 500 26.81 -20.66 -1.44
N PRO A 501 27.97 -20.98 -2.03
CA PRO A 501 29.27 -20.46 -1.59
C PRO A 501 29.38 -18.94 -1.66
N ASP A 502 28.60 -18.28 -2.51
CA ASP A 502 28.64 -16.82 -2.67
C ASP A 502 27.53 -16.11 -1.86
N ALA A 503 26.72 -16.84 -1.07
CA ALA A 503 25.59 -16.29 -0.33
C ALA A 503 25.99 -15.20 0.69
N GLU A 504 27.06 -15.43 1.47
CA GLU A 504 27.58 -14.43 2.40
C GLU A 504 28.04 -13.17 1.66
N ALA A 505 28.77 -13.33 0.56
CA ALA A 505 29.29 -12.21 -0.23
C ALA A 505 28.16 -11.39 -0.87
N VAL A 506 27.08 -12.04 -1.33
CA VAL A 506 25.87 -11.35 -1.81
C VAL A 506 25.23 -10.54 -0.69
N LEU A 507 25.02 -11.14 0.49
CA LEU A 507 24.42 -10.46 1.64
C LEU A 507 25.30 -9.33 2.16
N GLN A 508 26.62 -9.47 2.11
CA GLN A 508 27.55 -8.41 2.50
C GLN A 508 27.41 -7.15 1.64
N ARG A 509 27.13 -7.27 0.35
CA ARG A 509 26.90 -6.10 -0.53
C ARG A 509 25.48 -5.52 -0.40
N LEU A 510 24.52 -6.32 0.03
CA LEU A 510 23.10 -5.95 0.11
C LEU A 510 22.71 -5.34 1.46
N CYS A 511 23.14 -5.96 2.55
CA CYS A 511 22.77 -5.59 3.90
C CYS A 511 23.68 -4.47 4.41
N ALA A 512 23.11 -3.50 5.14
CA ALA A 512 23.92 -2.45 5.77
C ALA A 512 24.71 -2.94 6.99
N ALA A 513 24.25 -3.99 7.68
CA ALA A 513 24.98 -4.62 8.78
C ALA A 513 26.00 -5.67 8.28
N ASP A 514 26.91 -6.08 9.16
CA ASP A 514 27.87 -7.15 8.87
C ASP A 514 27.24 -8.54 8.92
N MET A 515 27.32 -9.26 7.81
CA MET A 515 26.76 -10.60 7.61
C MET A 515 27.80 -11.72 7.81
N ALA A 516 29.09 -11.38 7.97
CA ALA A 516 30.17 -12.32 8.28
C ALA A 516 30.15 -12.73 9.77
N VAL A 517 28.97 -13.09 10.27
CA VAL A 517 28.77 -13.57 11.63
C VAL A 517 28.93 -15.09 11.70
N PRO A 518 29.27 -15.67 12.87
CA PRO A 518 29.29 -17.12 13.06
C PRO A 518 27.93 -17.76 12.77
N VAL A 519 27.94 -19.04 12.37
CA VAL A 519 26.72 -19.86 12.28
C VAL A 519 26.00 -19.86 13.63
N GLY A 520 24.67 -19.74 13.59
CA GLY A 520 23.83 -19.63 14.78
C GLY A 520 23.64 -18.19 15.28
N ARG A 521 23.89 -17.20 14.43
CA ARG A 521 23.61 -15.77 14.71
C ARG A 521 22.59 -15.22 13.74
N SER A 522 21.70 -14.37 14.25
CA SER A 522 20.80 -13.55 13.47
C SER A 522 21.14 -12.08 13.58
N VAL A 523 20.95 -11.33 12.49
CA VAL A 523 21.28 -9.91 12.39
C VAL A 523 20.08 -9.17 11.82
N TYR A 524 19.61 -8.14 12.55
CA TYR A 524 18.65 -7.18 12.02
C TYR A 524 19.41 -6.16 11.16
N THR A 525 18.96 -5.96 9.93
CA THR A 525 19.63 -5.09 8.95
C THR A 525 18.62 -4.49 7.99
N PRO A 526 18.79 -3.21 7.62
CA PRO A 526 18.09 -2.67 6.46
C PRO A 526 18.74 -3.16 5.16
N LEU A 527 17.92 -3.27 4.12
CA LEU A 527 18.34 -3.20 2.72
C LEU A 527 18.11 -1.77 2.23
N LEU A 528 19.06 -1.20 1.49
CA LEU A 528 19.02 0.21 1.11
C LEU A 528 19.03 0.40 -0.41
N ASN A 529 18.49 1.52 -0.88
CA ASN A 529 18.71 2.02 -2.23
C ASN A 529 19.97 2.89 -2.33
N ALA A 530 20.31 3.34 -3.54
CA ALA A 530 21.52 4.12 -3.81
C ALA A 530 21.58 5.44 -3.03
N ARG A 531 20.41 6.00 -2.67
CA ARG A 531 20.27 7.23 -1.86
C ARG A 531 20.38 6.98 -0.35
N GLY A 532 20.55 5.73 0.08
CA GLY A 532 20.58 5.33 1.49
C GLY A 532 19.20 5.21 2.14
N GLY A 533 18.13 5.24 1.34
CA GLY A 533 16.76 5.03 1.81
C GLY A 533 16.42 3.55 2.01
N ILE A 534 15.50 3.24 2.92
CA ILE A 534 15.23 1.86 3.39
C ILE A 534 14.26 1.13 2.45
N GLU A 535 14.78 0.19 1.67
CA GLU A 535 14.01 -0.66 0.76
C GLU A 535 13.32 -1.82 1.46
N SER A 536 13.87 -2.28 2.58
CA SER A 536 13.27 -3.24 3.50
C SER A 536 14.02 -3.22 4.84
N ASP A 537 13.38 -3.65 5.92
CA ASP A 537 14.02 -3.99 7.19
C ASP A 537 13.76 -5.46 7.54
N LEU A 538 14.83 -6.23 7.70
CA LEU A 538 14.71 -7.68 7.79
C LEU A 538 15.70 -8.28 8.79
N THR A 539 15.49 -9.55 9.11
CA THR A 539 16.41 -10.33 9.95
C THR A 539 17.04 -11.44 9.13
N VAL A 540 18.37 -11.49 9.11
CA VAL A 540 19.14 -12.55 8.44
C VAL A 540 19.72 -13.48 9.50
N ALA A 541 19.38 -14.75 9.47
CA ALA A 541 19.98 -15.79 10.31
C ALA A 541 20.94 -16.66 9.50
N ARG A 542 22.19 -16.78 9.94
CA ARG A 542 23.15 -17.73 9.37
C ARG A 542 22.91 -19.11 9.99
N ILE A 543 22.29 -20.00 9.24
CA ILE A 543 21.86 -21.32 9.73
C ILE A 543 22.83 -22.45 9.36
N GLY A 544 23.73 -22.19 8.41
CA GLY A 544 24.80 -23.08 7.99
C GLY A 544 26.00 -22.30 7.45
N ALA A 545 27.06 -22.99 7.04
CA ALA A 545 28.25 -22.34 6.50
C ALA A 545 27.93 -21.46 5.27
N GLU A 546 27.06 -21.96 4.41
CA GLU A 546 26.64 -21.34 3.14
C GLU A 546 25.12 -21.12 3.08
N GLU A 547 24.44 -21.08 4.24
CA GLU A 547 22.98 -21.06 4.32
C GLU A 547 22.48 -19.93 5.22
N PHE A 548 21.60 -19.10 4.67
CA PHE A 548 21.03 -17.93 5.34
C PHE A 548 19.51 -17.91 5.21
N LEU A 549 18.82 -17.88 6.34
CA LEU A 549 17.37 -17.70 6.42
C LEU A 549 17.07 -16.21 6.62
N ILE A 550 16.36 -15.62 5.67
CA ILE A 550 15.99 -14.20 5.65
C ILE A 550 14.52 -14.09 6.00
N LEU A 551 14.23 -13.34 7.06
CA LEU A 551 12.90 -13.05 7.56
C LEU A 551 12.48 -11.63 7.21
N THR A 552 11.35 -11.52 6.51
CA THR A 552 10.76 -10.23 6.14
C THR A 552 9.24 -10.21 6.41
N GLY A 553 8.64 -9.02 6.31
CA GLY A 553 7.23 -8.82 6.55
C GLY A 553 6.33 -9.64 5.61
N THR A 554 5.14 -9.99 6.11
CA THR A 554 4.15 -10.84 5.44
C THR A 554 3.82 -10.44 4.00
N ALA A 555 3.83 -9.14 3.70
CA ALA A 555 3.49 -8.60 2.38
C ALA A 555 4.71 -8.19 1.54
N GLN A 556 5.93 -8.53 1.97
CA GLN A 556 7.17 -8.10 1.31
C GLN A 556 7.89 -9.21 0.56
N ALA A 557 7.43 -10.48 0.66
CA ALA A 557 8.10 -11.63 0.04
C ALA A 557 8.48 -11.41 -1.44
N THR A 558 7.52 -10.96 -2.26
CA THR A 558 7.75 -10.71 -3.69
C THR A 558 8.75 -9.58 -3.91
N ARG A 559 8.61 -8.46 -3.19
CA ARG A 559 9.50 -7.29 -3.31
C ARG A 559 10.91 -7.64 -2.92
N ASP A 560 11.09 -8.22 -1.75
CA ASP A 560 12.41 -8.50 -1.18
C ASP A 560 13.12 -9.58 -1.98
N ALA A 561 12.39 -10.61 -2.44
CA ALA A 561 12.95 -11.62 -3.33
C ALA A 561 13.37 -11.03 -4.69
N ASP A 562 12.57 -10.13 -5.27
CA ASP A 562 12.94 -9.41 -6.49
C ASP A 562 14.16 -8.51 -6.29
N TRP A 563 14.21 -7.76 -5.19
CA TRP A 563 15.33 -6.89 -4.83
C TRP A 563 16.64 -7.66 -4.69
N ILE A 564 16.63 -8.75 -3.92
CA ILE A 564 17.80 -9.61 -3.71
C ILE A 564 18.26 -10.24 -5.03
N ARG A 565 17.33 -10.79 -5.82
CA ARG A 565 17.67 -11.43 -7.12
C ARG A 565 18.27 -10.44 -8.11
N ARG A 566 17.79 -9.19 -8.15
CA ARG A 566 18.33 -8.16 -9.05
C ARG A 566 19.75 -7.74 -8.66
N ALA A 567 20.09 -7.79 -7.37
CA ALA A 567 21.40 -7.45 -6.86
C ALA A 567 22.42 -8.60 -6.99
N MET A 568 21.97 -9.84 -7.21
CA MET A 568 22.85 -10.96 -7.53
C MET A 568 23.44 -10.79 -8.93
N SER A 569 24.77 -10.94 -9.04
CA SER A 569 25.43 -10.98 -10.35
C SER A 569 25.04 -12.26 -11.09
N GLY A 570 25.07 -12.24 -12.41
CA GLY A 570 24.65 -13.40 -13.23
C GLY A 570 25.54 -14.64 -13.06
N ASP A 571 26.74 -14.47 -12.51
CA ASP A 571 27.73 -15.51 -12.21
C ASP A 571 27.76 -15.90 -10.72
N ALA A 572 26.96 -15.26 -9.87
CA ALA A 572 26.90 -15.59 -8.44
C ALA A 572 26.40 -17.03 -8.25
N ARG A 573 27.18 -17.83 -7.51
CA ARG A 573 26.82 -19.21 -7.13
C ARG A 573 26.02 -19.17 -5.83
N ALA A 574 24.83 -18.59 -5.92
CA ALA A 574 23.85 -18.61 -4.85
C ALA A 574 22.43 -18.75 -5.41
N VAL A 575 21.51 -19.31 -4.62
CA VAL A 575 20.11 -19.53 -4.99
C VAL A 575 19.21 -18.98 -3.89
N LEU A 576 18.21 -18.18 -4.29
CA LEU A 576 17.20 -17.61 -3.39
C LEU A 576 15.84 -18.28 -3.61
N THR A 577 15.36 -18.96 -2.58
CA THR A 577 14.09 -19.70 -2.58
C THR A 577 13.12 -19.11 -1.55
N ASP A 578 11.87 -18.86 -1.93
CA ASP A 578 10.81 -18.54 -0.96
C ASP A 578 10.37 -19.84 -0.29
N VAL A 579 10.69 -19.98 1.00
CA VAL A 579 10.36 -21.15 1.84
C VAL A 579 9.26 -20.82 2.84
N THR A 580 8.50 -19.75 2.63
CA THR A 580 7.49 -19.26 3.58
C THR A 580 6.49 -20.35 3.99
N SER A 581 6.03 -21.17 3.03
CA SER A 581 5.04 -22.24 3.27
C SER A 581 5.65 -23.50 3.92
N ALA A 582 6.97 -23.63 3.96
CA ALA A 582 7.65 -24.78 4.57
C ALA A 582 7.78 -24.65 6.09
N TRP A 583 7.55 -23.45 6.64
CA TRP A 583 7.76 -23.14 8.05
C TRP A 583 6.56 -22.44 8.68
N SER A 584 6.05 -23.03 9.76
CA SER A 584 5.26 -22.31 10.75
C SER A 584 6.18 -21.58 11.73
N VAL A 585 5.72 -20.44 12.25
CA VAL A 585 6.50 -19.66 13.22
C VAL A 585 5.61 -19.26 14.38
N LEU A 586 6.04 -19.65 15.57
CA LEU A 586 5.43 -19.26 16.82
C LEU A 586 6.35 -18.29 17.56
N ALA A 587 5.82 -17.14 17.97
CA ALA A 587 6.55 -16.24 18.85
C ALA A 587 6.07 -16.46 20.30
N LEU A 588 6.96 -16.95 21.15
CA LEU A 588 6.74 -17.15 22.57
C LEU A 588 7.39 -15.99 23.32
N SER A 589 6.60 -15.14 23.95
CA SER A 589 7.05 -13.85 24.48
C SER A 589 6.59 -13.65 25.92
N GLY A 590 7.48 -13.11 26.74
CA GLY A 590 7.25 -12.69 28.12
C GLY A 590 8.30 -13.24 29.08
N PRO A 591 8.33 -12.75 30.33
CA PRO A 591 9.30 -13.16 31.34
C PRO A 591 9.33 -14.68 31.60
N ARG A 592 8.22 -15.40 31.36
CA ARG A 592 8.14 -16.86 31.54
C ARG A 592 8.40 -17.66 30.26
N SER A 593 8.71 -17.02 29.14
CA SER A 593 8.90 -17.69 27.83
C SER A 593 10.01 -18.74 27.85
N ARG A 594 11.13 -18.49 28.53
CA ARG A 594 12.22 -19.47 28.66
C ARG A 594 11.78 -20.71 29.43
N ASP A 595 11.08 -20.52 30.56
CA ASP A 595 10.58 -21.62 31.38
C ASP A 595 9.66 -22.52 30.55
N VAL A 596 8.69 -21.94 29.84
CA VAL A 596 7.77 -22.68 28.97
C VAL A 596 8.53 -23.48 27.90
N LEU A 597 9.48 -22.84 27.22
CA LEU A 597 10.22 -23.49 26.13
C LEU A 597 11.09 -24.65 26.65
N GLN A 598 11.70 -24.51 27.84
CA GLN A 598 12.43 -25.59 28.50
C GLN A 598 11.50 -26.76 28.88
N HIS A 599 10.32 -26.47 29.44
CA HIS A 599 9.34 -27.50 29.79
C HIS A 599 8.76 -28.22 28.56
N ALA A 600 8.76 -27.55 27.40
CA ALA A 600 8.37 -28.16 26.12
C ALA A 600 9.47 -29.02 25.48
N GLY A 601 10.64 -29.14 26.12
CA GLY A 601 11.75 -30.01 25.70
C GLY A 601 13.00 -29.30 25.20
N ALA A 602 13.02 -27.96 25.12
CA ALA A 602 14.17 -27.26 24.56
C ALA A 602 15.33 -27.15 25.56
N GLU A 603 16.48 -27.73 25.20
CA GLU A 603 17.70 -27.62 25.97
C GLU A 603 18.67 -26.56 25.41
N GLY A 604 19.60 -26.08 26.24
CA GLY A 604 20.65 -25.14 25.79
C GLY A 604 20.14 -23.77 25.36
N ILE A 605 19.07 -23.28 25.98
CA ILE A 605 18.47 -21.95 25.71
C ILE A 605 18.72 -20.92 26.82
N GLY A 606 19.73 -21.19 27.66
CA GLY A 606 20.25 -20.23 28.63
C GLY A 606 20.95 -19.04 27.97
N ASN A 607 21.30 -18.04 28.76
CA ASN A 607 21.88 -16.79 28.25
C ASN A 607 23.24 -16.98 27.55
N ALA A 608 24.01 -17.97 27.99
CA ALA A 608 25.33 -18.26 27.41
C ALA A 608 25.20 -19.06 26.12
N GLU A 609 24.28 -20.03 26.08
CA GLU A 609 24.11 -20.98 24.99
C GLU A 609 23.27 -20.40 23.84
N LEU A 610 22.25 -19.60 24.17
CA LEU A 610 21.40 -18.88 23.23
C LEU A 610 21.31 -17.40 23.62
N PRO A 611 22.38 -16.61 23.38
CA PRO A 611 22.40 -15.18 23.67
C PRO A 611 21.38 -14.43 22.80
N PHE A 612 21.11 -13.15 23.11
CA PHE A 612 20.26 -12.32 22.26
C PHE A 612 20.74 -12.29 20.80
N GLY A 613 19.82 -12.51 19.86
CA GLY A 613 20.14 -12.71 18.43
C GLY A 613 20.84 -14.03 18.13
N GLY A 614 20.93 -14.95 19.08
CA GLY A 614 21.35 -16.31 18.85
C GLY A 614 20.23 -17.11 18.17
N PHE A 615 20.64 -18.12 17.42
CA PHE A 615 19.79 -18.95 16.60
C PHE A 615 20.31 -20.39 16.67
N ARG A 616 19.48 -21.37 17.01
CA ARG A 616 19.91 -22.78 17.10
C ARG A 616 18.79 -23.75 16.86
N MET A 617 19.14 -25.00 16.56
CA MET A 617 18.19 -26.11 16.64
C MET A 617 17.87 -26.43 18.10
N VAL A 618 16.59 -26.67 18.37
CA VAL A 618 16.03 -27.14 19.65
C VAL A 618 14.93 -28.16 19.37
N ASP A 619 14.63 -28.98 20.36
CA ASP A 619 13.47 -29.86 20.31
C ASP A 619 12.28 -29.21 21.05
N VAL A 620 11.09 -29.31 20.45
CA VAL A 620 9.82 -28.84 21.01
C VAL A 620 8.77 -29.93 20.78
N GLY A 621 8.46 -30.70 21.83
CA GLY A 621 7.73 -31.95 21.68
C GLY A 621 8.46 -32.89 20.72
N TYR A 622 7.79 -33.31 19.64
CA TYR A 622 8.38 -34.15 18.59
C TYR A 622 9.00 -33.36 17.43
N ALA A 623 9.01 -32.03 17.48
CA ALA A 623 9.53 -31.19 16.41
C ALA A 623 11.00 -30.82 16.67
N SER A 624 11.87 -31.05 15.70
CA SER A 624 13.16 -30.37 15.64
C SER A 624 12.95 -29.00 14.97
N ALA A 625 13.03 -27.94 15.77
CA ALA A 625 12.70 -26.58 15.40
C ALA A 625 13.90 -25.64 15.56
N LEU A 626 13.91 -24.56 14.78
CA LEU A 626 14.92 -23.51 14.99
C LEU A 626 14.36 -22.50 15.99
N ALA A 627 15.12 -22.17 17.03
CA ALA A 627 14.78 -21.10 17.97
C ALA A 627 15.69 -19.89 17.74
N CYS A 628 15.08 -18.74 17.50
CA CYS A 628 15.74 -17.43 17.43
C CYS A 628 15.39 -16.64 18.69
N ARG A 629 16.40 -16.23 19.49
CA ARG A 629 16.16 -15.37 20.64
C ARG A 629 16.05 -13.90 20.21
N ARG A 630 14.88 -13.56 19.69
CA ARG A 630 14.42 -12.20 19.37
C ARG A 630 12.94 -12.07 19.69
N SER A 631 12.51 -10.83 19.88
CA SER A 631 11.12 -10.53 20.22
C SER A 631 10.72 -9.16 19.69
N TYR A 632 9.63 -9.14 18.92
CA TYR A 632 8.99 -7.92 18.44
C TYR A 632 8.09 -7.25 19.50
N THR A 633 7.88 -7.89 20.66
CA THR A 633 7.14 -7.29 21.79
C THR A 633 8.06 -6.48 22.72
N GLY A 634 9.38 -6.68 22.60
CA GLY A 634 10.42 -6.12 23.47
C GLY A 634 10.58 -6.78 24.84
N GLU A 635 9.88 -7.87 25.09
CA GLU A 635 10.12 -8.76 26.25
C GLU A 635 11.14 -9.85 25.91
N LEU A 636 11.58 -10.60 26.92
CA LEU A 636 12.26 -11.88 26.66
C LEU A 636 11.36 -12.75 25.78
N GLY A 637 11.91 -13.35 24.74
CA GLY A 637 11.13 -14.21 23.86
C GLY A 637 11.95 -14.92 22.80
N PHE A 638 11.27 -15.87 22.16
CA PHE A 638 11.81 -16.73 21.12
C PHE A 638 10.84 -16.79 19.94
N GLU A 639 11.36 -16.65 18.74
CA GLU A 639 10.67 -17.08 17.52
C GLU A 639 11.09 -18.53 17.23
N ILE A 640 10.11 -19.42 17.13
CA ILE A 640 10.29 -20.85 16.98
C ILE A 640 9.80 -21.24 15.59
N TYR A 641 10.72 -21.64 14.72
CA TYR A 641 10.48 -22.00 13.33
C TYR A 641 10.34 -23.51 13.25
N ILE A 642 9.16 -23.95 12.88
CA ILE A 642 8.74 -25.34 12.95
C ILE A 642 8.42 -25.80 11.52
N PRO A 643 8.99 -26.91 11.04
CA PRO A 643 8.56 -27.49 9.78
C PRO A 643 7.05 -27.73 9.82
N THR A 644 6.34 -27.31 8.77
CA THR A 644 4.88 -27.19 8.76
C THR A 644 4.14 -28.45 9.24
N GLU A 645 4.66 -29.64 8.95
CA GLU A 645 4.10 -30.93 9.35
C GLU A 645 4.12 -31.18 10.87
N PHE A 646 5.03 -30.54 11.61
CA PHE A 646 5.13 -30.67 13.07
C PHE A 646 4.47 -29.51 13.84
N ALA A 647 3.90 -28.53 13.13
CA ALA A 647 3.37 -27.30 13.74
C ALA A 647 2.33 -27.57 14.83
N LEU A 648 1.39 -28.49 14.59
CA LEU A 648 0.34 -28.87 15.55
C LEU A 648 0.95 -29.50 16.81
N SER A 649 1.85 -30.47 16.66
CA SER A 649 2.48 -31.17 17.78
C SER A 649 3.34 -30.23 18.63
N ALA A 650 4.12 -29.36 17.98
CA ALA A 650 4.93 -28.36 18.70
C ALA A 650 4.06 -27.32 19.42
N HIS A 651 2.98 -26.85 18.78
CA HIS A 651 2.02 -25.95 19.41
C HIS A 651 1.39 -26.61 20.65
N ASP A 652 0.89 -27.84 20.52
CA ASP A 652 0.22 -28.54 21.61
C ASP A 652 1.19 -28.76 22.80
N ALA A 653 2.45 -29.11 22.53
CA ALA A 653 3.50 -29.20 23.55
C ALA A 653 3.78 -27.87 24.27
N LEU A 654 3.86 -26.76 23.53
CA LEU A 654 4.05 -25.42 24.11
C LEU A 654 2.86 -24.99 24.98
N VAL A 655 1.63 -25.29 24.54
CA VAL A 655 0.41 -24.97 25.29
C VAL A 655 0.31 -25.81 26.57
N GLU A 656 0.62 -27.10 26.50
CA GLU A 656 0.66 -27.99 27.65
C GLU A 656 1.71 -27.52 28.68
N ALA A 657 2.95 -27.31 28.23
CA ALA A 657 4.02 -26.78 29.08
C ALA A 657 3.67 -25.40 29.65
N GLY A 658 3.03 -24.55 28.85
CA GLY A 658 2.63 -23.20 29.22
C GLY A 658 1.49 -23.09 30.22
N SER A 659 0.69 -24.15 30.38
CA SER A 659 -0.48 -24.15 31.28
C SER A 659 -0.10 -23.81 32.72
N ALA A 660 0.99 -24.38 33.22
CA ALA A 660 1.52 -24.10 34.57
C ALA A 660 2.00 -22.66 34.77
N PHE A 661 2.23 -21.93 33.68
CA PHE A 661 2.74 -20.55 33.67
C PHE A 661 1.68 -19.53 33.27
N GLY A 662 0.42 -19.95 33.08
CA GLY A 662 -0.67 -19.08 32.67
C GLY A 662 -0.52 -18.57 31.23
N LEU A 663 0.04 -19.40 30.33
CA LEU A 663 0.20 -19.06 28.92
C LEU A 663 -1.13 -18.62 28.31
N ARG A 664 -1.09 -17.50 27.58
CA ARG A 664 -2.21 -17.02 26.78
C ARG A 664 -1.84 -16.98 25.31
N HIS A 665 -2.76 -17.40 24.45
CA HIS A 665 -2.67 -17.04 23.04
C HIS A 665 -2.88 -15.53 22.89
N ALA A 666 -2.18 -14.94 21.93
CA ALA A 666 -2.27 -13.51 21.68
C ALA A 666 -2.23 -13.20 20.18
N GLY A 667 -2.94 -12.16 19.79
CA GLY A 667 -3.13 -11.74 18.42
C GLY A 667 -2.36 -10.48 18.03
N TYR A 668 -2.52 -10.08 16.77
CA TYR A 668 -1.81 -8.94 16.20
C TYR A 668 -2.21 -7.58 16.81
N ALA A 669 -3.38 -7.44 17.43
CA ALA A 669 -3.76 -6.21 18.14
C ALA A 669 -2.86 -5.96 19.37
N ALA A 670 -2.61 -7.02 20.17
CA ALA A 670 -1.64 -6.95 21.26
C ALA A 670 -0.21 -6.75 20.72
N LEU A 671 0.18 -7.47 19.66
CA LEU A 671 1.51 -7.33 19.06
C LEU A 671 1.79 -5.89 18.58
N ASP A 672 0.82 -5.23 17.94
CA ASP A 672 0.98 -3.86 17.45
C ASP A 672 1.07 -2.84 18.60
N SER A 673 0.29 -3.00 19.68
CA SER A 673 0.44 -2.12 20.85
C SER A 673 1.80 -2.32 21.57
N LEU A 674 2.25 -3.57 21.72
CA LEU A 674 3.54 -3.90 22.35
C LEU A 674 4.72 -3.32 21.59
N ARG A 675 4.73 -3.44 20.25
CA ARG A 675 5.84 -2.95 19.41
C ARG A 675 5.88 -1.42 19.34
N VAL A 676 4.73 -0.74 19.36
CA VAL A 676 4.69 0.74 19.38
C VAL A 676 5.21 1.28 20.72
N GLU A 677 4.89 0.65 21.85
CA GLU A 677 5.48 1.01 23.16
C GLU A 677 7.01 0.89 23.17
N LYS A 678 7.55 -0.09 22.45
CA LYS A 678 8.99 -0.31 22.25
C LYS A 678 9.60 0.56 21.16
N GLY A 679 8.79 1.35 20.48
CA GLY A 679 9.21 2.16 19.35
C GLY A 679 9.77 1.34 18.19
N TYR A 680 9.35 0.09 18.01
CA TYR A 680 9.77 -0.68 16.85
C TYR A 680 9.02 -0.22 15.60
N ARG A 681 9.82 -0.04 14.54
CA ARG A 681 9.35 0.41 13.24
C ARG A 681 8.76 -0.78 12.49
N ALA A 682 7.79 -0.50 11.63
CA ALA A 682 7.25 -1.42 10.66
C ALA A 682 7.45 -0.84 9.26
N TRP A 683 8.14 -1.55 8.38
CA TRP A 683 8.31 -1.13 7.00
C TRP A 683 6.97 -1.07 6.25
N GLY A 684 6.81 -0.04 5.42
CA GLY A 684 5.56 0.29 4.73
C GLY A 684 4.51 0.97 5.62
N ARG A 685 4.84 1.26 6.89
CA ARG A 685 4.05 2.13 7.80
C ARG A 685 4.90 3.27 8.35
N ASP A 686 5.99 2.93 9.05
CA ASP A 686 6.84 3.90 9.75
C ASP A 686 8.07 4.32 8.94
N ILE A 687 8.57 3.41 8.11
CA ILE A 687 9.76 3.58 7.29
C ILE A 687 9.51 3.05 5.88
N GLY A 688 10.17 3.67 4.90
CA GLY A 688 10.13 3.26 3.50
C GLY A 688 11.33 3.78 2.68
N PRO A 689 11.28 3.63 1.35
CA PRO A 689 12.37 3.96 0.42
C PRO A 689 12.88 5.41 0.47
N ASP A 690 12.08 6.34 1.01
CA ASP A 690 12.43 7.75 1.15
C ASP A 690 13.06 8.10 2.51
N ASP A 691 13.21 7.10 3.41
CA ASP A 691 13.63 7.31 4.78
C ASP A 691 14.99 6.67 5.03
N THR A 692 15.91 7.41 5.67
CA THR A 692 17.24 6.89 5.99
C THR A 692 17.30 6.25 7.39
N PRO A 693 18.22 5.30 7.65
CA PRO A 693 18.44 4.75 8.98
C PRO A 693 18.78 5.82 10.04
N TRP A 694 19.41 6.92 9.65
CA TRP A 694 19.76 8.01 10.57
C TRP A 694 18.52 8.76 11.07
N GLU A 695 17.64 9.14 10.15
CA GLU A 695 16.39 9.84 10.44
C GLU A 695 15.41 8.92 11.19
N ALA A 696 15.38 7.63 10.84
CA ALA A 696 14.51 6.64 11.43
C ALA A 696 14.95 6.16 12.84
N GLY A 697 16.16 6.51 13.29
CA GLY A 697 16.72 6.03 14.57
C GLY A 697 17.21 4.57 14.52
N LEU A 698 17.53 4.07 13.33
CA LEU A 698 17.99 2.71 13.05
C LEU A 698 19.51 2.63 12.77
N GLY A 699 20.25 3.68 13.14
CA GLY A 699 21.69 3.73 12.89
C GLY A 699 22.51 2.60 13.55
N PHE A 700 21.97 1.95 14.59
CA PHE A 700 22.58 0.78 15.22
C PHE A 700 22.65 -0.45 14.30
N ALA A 701 21.88 -0.46 13.21
CA ALA A 701 21.80 -1.55 12.23
C ALA A 701 22.64 -1.30 10.97
N VAL A 702 23.50 -0.27 10.98
CA VAL A 702 24.36 0.11 9.85
C VAL A 702 25.82 -0.01 10.27
N ALA A 703 26.61 -0.80 9.53
CA ALA A 703 28.03 -0.99 9.75
C ALA A 703 28.82 -0.39 8.58
N LEU A 704 29.08 0.93 8.61
CA LEU A 704 29.83 1.62 7.54
C LEU A 704 31.26 1.08 7.35
N ASP A 705 31.82 0.50 8.40
CA ASP A 705 33.23 0.09 8.48
C ASP A 705 33.41 -1.44 8.35
N LYS A 706 32.40 -2.18 7.87
CA LYS A 706 32.42 -3.66 7.77
C LYS A 706 33.33 -4.26 6.68
N GLY A 707 34.27 -3.47 6.15
CA GLY A 707 35.31 -3.95 5.24
C GLY A 707 34.90 -4.20 3.79
N CYS A 708 33.64 -3.98 3.41
CA CYS A 708 33.19 -4.01 2.02
C CYS A 708 32.19 -2.88 1.73
N ASP A 709 32.04 -2.54 0.45
CA ASP A 709 31.00 -1.60 0.02
C ASP A 709 29.64 -2.29 -0.04
N PHE A 710 28.58 -1.53 0.24
CA PHE A 710 27.21 -2.01 0.18
C PHE A 710 26.29 -0.91 -0.39
N THR A 711 25.15 -1.31 -0.95
CA THR A 711 24.20 -0.36 -1.57
C THR A 711 23.82 0.75 -0.58
N GLY A 712 23.95 2.01 -0.99
CA GLY A 712 23.62 3.18 -0.17
C GLY A 712 24.69 3.59 0.86
N ARG A 713 25.80 2.85 1.00
CA ARG A 713 26.89 3.17 1.95
C ARG A 713 27.44 4.58 1.76
N ALA A 714 27.74 4.97 0.51
CA ALA A 714 28.30 6.28 0.20
C ALA A 714 27.35 7.43 0.62
N ALA A 715 26.05 7.30 0.34
CA ALA A 715 25.04 8.28 0.72
C ALA A 715 24.91 8.40 2.26
N LEU A 716 24.92 7.26 2.97
CA LEU A 716 24.87 7.25 4.43
C LEU A 716 26.14 7.79 5.08
N ALA A 717 27.32 7.49 4.55
CA ALA A 717 28.58 8.02 5.04
C ALA A 717 28.66 9.53 4.90
N ALA A 718 28.19 10.08 3.77
CA ALA A 718 28.17 11.52 3.51
C ALA A 718 27.24 12.30 4.45
N THR A 719 26.25 11.63 5.05
CA THR A 719 25.20 12.26 5.88
C THR A 719 25.28 11.89 7.36
N ARG A 720 26.26 11.07 7.77
CA ARG A 720 26.38 10.51 9.13
C ARG A 720 26.28 11.55 10.24
N ASP A 721 27.03 12.64 10.10
CA ASP A 721 27.14 13.69 11.13
C ASP A 721 26.34 14.95 10.76
N ALA A 722 25.51 14.87 9.71
CA ALA A 722 24.67 15.99 9.30
C ALA A 722 23.53 16.23 10.32
N PRO A 723 23.16 17.49 10.58
CA PRO A 723 22.02 17.79 11.45
C PRO A 723 20.73 17.22 10.85
N LEU A 724 20.02 16.40 11.63
CA LEU A 724 18.79 15.75 11.19
C LEU A 724 17.59 16.69 11.35
N ARG A 725 17.13 17.24 10.21
CA ARG A 725 15.95 18.10 10.08
C ARG A 725 14.63 17.34 9.95
N ARG A 726 14.73 16.02 9.85
CA ARG A 726 13.60 15.09 9.82
C ARG A 726 13.94 13.89 10.69
N ARG A 727 13.06 13.52 11.63
CA ARG A 727 13.29 12.36 12.53
C ARG A 727 12.00 11.65 12.89
N LEU A 728 12.08 10.34 13.01
CA LEU A 728 11.01 9.51 13.55
C LEU A 728 11.13 9.44 15.07
N VAL A 729 10.08 9.87 15.78
CA VAL A 729 10.07 9.96 17.25
C VAL A 729 8.96 9.10 17.85
N SER A 730 9.11 8.71 19.11
CA SER A 730 8.05 8.11 19.90
C SER A 730 7.22 9.20 20.58
N LEU A 731 5.89 9.06 20.56
CA LEU A 731 4.94 9.95 21.21
C LEU A 731 4.19 9.21 22.32
N PHE A 732 3.86 9.93 23.39
CA PHE A 732 2.98 9.45 24.46
C PHE A 732 2.05 10.55 24.97
N ALA A 733 0.76 10.22 25.09
CA ALA A 733 -0.22 11.01 25.83
C ALA A 733 -0.95 10.13 26.83
N GLU A 734 -0.93 10.50 28.10
CA GLU A 734 -1.76 9.88 29.12
C GLU A 734 -3.22 10.25 28.86
N ALA A 735 -4.03 9.26 28.46
CA ALA A 735 -5.38 9.48 27.97
C ALA A 735 -6.25 8.23 28.20
N PRO A 736 -6.44 7.80 29.47
CA PRO A 736 -7.10 6.52 29.78
C PRO A 736 -8.56 6.45 29.32
N ASN A 737 -9.22 7.60 29.12
CA ASN A 737 -10.59 7.72 28.59
C ASN A 737 -10.66 8.68 27.38
N GLY A 738 -9.51 9.01 26.78
CA GLY A 738 -9.44 9.93 25.65
C GLY A 738 -9.75 9.26 24.30
N PRO A 739 -9.71 10.04 23.19
CA PRO A 739 -9.85 9.51 21.85
C PRO A 739 -8.76 8.48 21.50
N LEU A 740 -9.04 7.62 20.52
CA LEU A 740 -8.05 6.72 19.93
C LEU A 740 -7.40 7.37 18.70
N ALA A 741 -6.07 7.31 18.67
CA ALA A 741 -5.27 7.57 17.47
C ALA A 741 -5.06 6.26 16.69
N TRP A 742 -5.01 6.36 15.37
CA TRP A 742 -4.99 5.22 14.45
C TRP A 742 -3.86 5.30 13.41
N GLY A 743 -3.17 6.43 13.29
CA GLY A 743 -2.23 6.72 12.21
C GLY A 743 -2.81 7.72 11.21
N GLY A 744 -1.94 8.58 10.67
CA GLY A 744 -2.28 9.67 9.75
C GLY A 744 -2.67 10.98 10.43
N GLU A 745 -2.78 11.02 11.76
CA GLU A 745 -3.02 12.24 12.52
C GLU A 745 -1.85 13.23 12.39
N SER A 746 -2.16 14.52 12.49
CA SER A 746 -1.16 15.58 12.39
C SER A 746 -0.54 15.88 13.74
N LEU A 747 0.78 16.02 13.78
CA LEU A 747 1.51 16.52 14.93
C LEU A 747 1.69 18.03 14.78
N LEU A 748 1.19 18.78 15.76
CA LEU A 748 1.19 20.24 15.78
C LEU A 748 2.21 20.77 16.80
N ARG A 749 2.87 21.87 16.45
CA ARG A 749 3.69 22.71 17.35
C ARG A 749 3.21 24.14 17.16
N ASP A 750 2.83 24.82 18.24
CA ASP A 750 2.28 26.18 18.20
C ASP A 750 1.10 26.34 17.21
N GLY A 751 0.28 25.29 17.06
CA GLY A 751 -0.86 25.25 16.14
C GLY A 751 -0.52 24.94 14.67
N ALA A 752 0.76 24.89 14.29
CA ALA A 752 1.20 24.57 12.95
C ALA A 752 1.60 23.09 12.80
N PRO A 753 1.30 22.41 11.67
CA PRO A 753 1.76 21.05 11.42
C PRO A 753 3.29 20.98 11.32
N VAL A 754 3.89 20.13 12.15
CA VAL A 754 5.34 19.81 12.13
C VAL A 754 5.62 18.36 11.78
N GLY A 755 4.58 17.53 11.67
CA GLY A 755 4.75 16.11 11.46
C GLY A 755 3.45 15.35 11.28
N ASP A 756 3.59 14.06 11.06
CA ASP A 756 2.50 13.12 10.86
C ASP A 756 2.76 11.81 11.61
N VAL A 757 1.70 11.25 12.18
CA VAL A 757 1.73 9.96 12.87
C VAL A 757 1.71 8.84 11.85
N THR A 758 2.63 7.90 11.96
CA THR A 758 2.70 6.71 11.09
C THR A 758 1.99 5.52 11.70
N SER A 759 2.22 5.29 12.99
CA SER A 759 1.61 4.20 13.76
C SER A 759 1.10 4.72 15.09
N ALA A 760 -0.07 4.25 15.51
CA ALA A 760 -0.63 4.56 16.82
C ALA A 760 -1.36 3.37 17.40
N ALA A 761 -1.35 3.28 18.73
CA ALA A 761 -2.08 2.30 19.51
C ALA A 761 -2.43 2.88 20.88
N PHE A 762 -3.29 2.17 21.62
CA PHE A 762 -3.38 2.36 23.06
C PHE A 762 -2.28 1.54 23.73
N GLY A 763 -1.38 2.21 24.45
CA GLY A 763 -0.31 1.58 25.22
C GLY A 763 -0.88 1.06 26.53
N HIS A 764 -1.17 -0.23 26.60
CA HIS A 764 -1.79 -0.84 27.78
C HIS A 764 -0.85 -0.88 29.00
N THR A 765 0.48 -0.82 28.79
CA THR A 765 1.44 -0.66 29.90
C THR A 765 1.51 0.79 30.37
N LEU A 766 1.42 1.75 29.44
CA LEU A 766 1.59 3.17 29.73
C LEU A 766 0.29 3.92 30.07
N GLY A 767 -0.89 3.32 29.81
CA GLY A 767 -2.19 3.89 30.17
C GLY A 767 -2.70 5.00 29.26
N GLY A 768 -2.30 5.04 27.98
CA GLY A 768 -2.66 6.14 27.07
C GLY A 768 -2.30 5.91 25.62
N ILE A 769 -2.34 6.97 24.82
CA ILE A 769 -1.95 6.93 23.40
C ILE A 769 -0.44 6.77 23.30
N VAL A 770 0.00 5.79 22.53
CA VAL A 770 1.40 5.63 22.10
C VAL A 770 1.45 5.69 20.58
N ALA A 771 2.45 6.39 20.04
CA ALA A 771 2.57 6.55 18.60
C ALA A 771 4.01 6.71 18.13
N LEU A 772 4.22 6.48 16.83
CA LEU A 772 5.42 6.88 16.09
C LEU A 772 5.04 7.99 15.11
N ALA A 773 5.88 9.02 15.02
CA ALA A 773 5.60 10.18 14.17
C ALA A 773 6.85 10.75 13.51
N TRP A 774 6.74 11.07 12.23
CA TRP A 774 7.76 11.83 11.51
C TRP A 774 7.65 13.31 11.86
N VAL A 775 8.71 13.87 12.44
CA VAL A 775 8.83 15.30 12.73
C VAL A 775 9.76 15.96 11.72
N ARG A 776 9.44 17.18 11.28
CA ARG A 776 10.21 17.97 10.33
C ARG A 776 10.37 19.40 10.84
N ALA A 777 11.58 19.94 10.72
CA ALA A 777 11.95 21.29 11.16
C ALA A 777 13.08 21.86 10.30
N GLU A 778 13.30 23.17 10.37
CA GLU A 778 14.47 23.80 9.74
C GLU A 778 15.75 23.61 10.58
N GLU A 779 15.58 23.47 11.89
CA GLU A 779 16.64 23.20 12.85
C GLU A 779 16.91 21.69 13.01
N ALA A 780 18.03 21.36 13.65
CA ALA A 780 18.32 19.99 14.04
C ALA A 780 17.30 19.53 15.10
N ILE A 781 16.71 18.35 14.88
CA ILE A 781 15.75 17.75 15.81
C ILE A 781 16.52 16.88 16.80
N ASP A 782 16.72 17.36 18.01
CA ASP A 782 17.20 16.58 19.15
C ASP A 782 16.18 16.58 20.29
N GLN A 783 16.52 15.97 21.43
CA GLN A 783 15.59 15.94 22.55
C GLN A 783 15.32 17.35 23.11
N ALA A 784 16.31 18.24 23.10
CA ALA A 784 16.12 19.62 23.55
C ALA A 784 15.12 20.37 22.64
N TRP A 785 15.18 20.17 21.32
CA TRP A 785 14.20 20.72 20.39
C TRP A 785 12.79 20.20 20.64
N LEU A 786 12.64 18.90 20.96
CA LEU A 786 11.36 18.27 21.28
C LEU A 786 10.77 18.81 22.60
N ASP A 787 11.60 19.05 23.61
CA ASP A 787 11.17 19.52 24.93
C ASP A 787 10.93 21.03 24.97
N ALA A 788 11.53 21.79 24.04
CA ALA A 788 11.49 23.25 24.05
C ALA A 788 10.09 23.86 23.88
N ARG A 789 9.17 23.16 23.19
CA ARG A 789 7.80 23.66 22.96
C ARG A 789 6.80 22.51 22.99
N PRO A 790 5.56 22.76 23.44
CA PRO A 790 4.54 21.72 23.53
C PRO A 790 4.15 21.20 22.14
N LEU A 791 3.96 19.89 22.07
CA LEU A 791 3.45 19.19 20.90
C LEU A 791 2.02 18.70 21.16
N ARG A 792 1.19 18.68 20.12
CA ARG A 792 -0.20 18.22 20.20
C ARG A 792 -0.56 17.35 19.01
N LEU A 793 -1.33 16.30 19.23
CA LEU A 793 -1.95 15.51 18.16
C LEU A 793 -3.32 16.09 17.81
N ASP A 794 -3.59 16.27 16.53
CA ASP A 794 -4.91 16.61 16.01
C ASP A 794 -5.64 15.34 15.55
N ILE A 795 -6.58 14.87 16.38
CA ILE A 795 -7.37 13.66 16.13
C ILE A 795 -8.75 14.08 15.61
N GLY A 796 -8.78 14.71 14.43
CA GLY A 796 -10.01 15.15 13.79
C GLY A 796 -10.71 16.30 14.53
N GLY A 797 -9.94 17.28 14.98
CA GLY A 797 -10.39 18.45 15.76
C GLY A 797 -10.07 18.32 17.25
N ASP A 798 -9.94 17.10 17.77
CA ASP A 798 -9.54 16.88 19.16
C ASP A 798 -8.03 17.05 19.31
N SER A 799 -7.63 18.15 19.94
CA SER A 799 -6.23 18.47 20.15
C SER A 799 -5.69 17.89 21.46
N VAL A 800 -4.89 16.82 21.39
CA VAL A 800 -4.36 16.08 22.55
C VAL A 800 -2.89 16.44 22.81
N PRO A 801 -2.51 16.94 24.00
CA PRO A 801 -1.10 17.18 24.34
C PRO A 801 -0.29 15.89 24.37
N VAL A 802 0.91 15.88 23.78
CA VAL A 802 1.81 14.72 23.75
C VAL A 802 3.21 15.07 24.23
N ARG A 803 3.89 14.08 24.82
CA ARG A 803 5.33 14.09 25.04
C ARG A 803 6.01 13.36 23.88
N ALA A 804 7.14 13.87 23.41
CA ALA A 804 7.94 13.24 22.36
C ALA A 804 9.30 12.80 22.88
N SER A 805 9.83 11.70 22.35
CA SER A 805 11.12 11.14 22.76
C SER A 805 11.82 10.46 21.58
N LEU A 806 13.14 10.59 21.51
CA LEU A 806 13.98 9.83 20.57
C LEU A 806 14.13 8.35 20.95
N ARG A 807 13.75 7.99 22.18
CA ARG A 807 13.76 6.63 22.72
C ARG A 807 12.33 6.19 23.07
N PRO A 808 12.03 4.89 23.09
CA PRO A 808 10.72 4.43 23.50
C PRO A 808 10.44 4.75 24.97
N PHE A 809 9.17 4.97 25.30
CA PHE A 809 8.73 5.24 26.68
C PHE A 809 8.77 3.98 27.56
N HIS A 810 8.70 2.79 26.97
CA HIS A 810 8.80 1.51 27.69
C HIS A 810 10.16 0.83 27.51
N ASP A 811 10.84 0.56 28.64
CA ASP A 811 12.17 -0.09 28.69
C ASP A 811 13.15 0.49 27.64
N PRO A 812 13.52 1.78 27.76
CA PRO A 812 14.35 2.48 26.78
C PRO A 812 15.77 1.91 26.61
N LYS A 813 16.23 1.09 27.57
CA LYS A 813 17.53 0.42 27.53
C LYS A 813 17.44 -1.00 26.94
N GLY A 814 16.23 -1.52 26.69
CA GLY A 814 16.04 -2.85 26.13
C GLY A 814 16.50 -3.98 27.06
N LEU A 815 16.40 -3.78 28.38
CA LEU A 815 16.93 -4.74 29.36
C LEU A 815 16.08 -6.00 29.42
N ARG A 816 14.76 -5.88 29.27
CA ARG A 816 13.82 -7.01 29.38
C ARG A 816 14.05 -8.07 28.30
N MET A 817 14.24 -7.64 27.05
CA MET A 817 14.54 -8.58 25.95
C MET A 817 15.91 -9.27 26.07
N ARG A 818 16.85 -8.64 26.81
CA ARG A 818 18.23 -9.11 26.98
C ARG A 818 18.43 -9.93 28.25
N ALA A 819 17.39 -10.07 29.09
CA ALA A 819 17.43 -10.73 30.39
C ALA A 819 17.60 -12.25 30.33
#